data_AF-A0A352EYV0-F1
#
_entry.id   AF-A0A352EYV0-F1
#
_cell.length_a   1.000
_cell.length_b   1.000
_cell.length_c   1.000
_cell.angle_alpha   90.00
_cell.angle_beta   90.00
_cell.angle_gamma   90.00
#
_symmetry.space_group_name_H-M   'P 1'
#
loop_
_entity.id
_entity.type
_entity.pdbx_description
1 polymer ?
#
loop_
_entity_poly.entity_id
_entity_poly.type
_entity_poly.pdbx_seq_one_letter_code
_entity_poly.pdbx_strand_id
1 'polypeptide(L)'
;MSSEINNWQQNNQRYLSAALAWLRLRLRRLAQQPVVVVAPTSAVPAERQQAPGRKWHFWDKPEPGANQPRGLLLPAPESTMVTAEQLEQATAELEAAAAATPPPAMVVLSQSFGLSRFEGEILLLCAAMELDTGVAALCAEAQSDEQRAYPTFALAMNLFDDPAWSALSPEGPLRHWRLLEINQPGAQPLTTSALRADERIVNFLKGLNYLDDRLSTLFWPMPPLPGLATTELPPSQQVAVQTILDCAQRSSMGCLPVIQLVGSDAASKQLIAQHAIAALGLRLYSVPIELMPTQSGDLEMLARLAERETALWPLAIYLDARDSNREKAPDSYAPLDRFLARNHGVVFLDVREARRDLTRETITIDVARPNPSEQRLAWANALGPEANDLAGTLAAQFDLNLTTIQQVAADALEDPKDSPAQRDRLWKGCLAVTRPGLDGLAERIEPKASWDDIVLPDLEMKLLAQVAAQVRNRGKVYQAGGFGATRSRGLSINALFTGESGTGKTMAAEVLANELKLGLYRIDLSAVINKYIGETEKNLRRLFDAAELGGAILFFDEADALFGKRSEVKDSHDRYANIEINYLLQRLESFSGLAIMATNMKGALDTAFLRRIRFILEFRPHSQRERALIWRKIFPRQTETLGLDYERLAKFNLNGGSINNVAINAAFLAAQADTPVTMPLILEAARTEFLKLKRPLSEADFQWLEVAKDAEARAGAAA
;
A
#
# COMPACT_ATOMS: atom_id res chain seq x y z
N MET A 1 33.66 -8.57 -5.55
CA MET A 1 32.67 -9.21 -4.66
C MET A 1 33.12 -10.58 -4.16
N SER A 2 33.23 -11.65 -4.95
CA SER A 2 33.56 -13.00 -4.40
C SER A 2 34.95 -13.12 -3.75
N SER A 3 35.98 -12.44 -4.27
CA SER A 3 37.32 -12.43 -3.68
C SER A 3 37.42 -11.61 -2.39
N GLU A 4 36.69 -10.49 -2.30
CA GLU A 4 36.66 -9.62 -1.12
C GLU A 4 35.91 -10.26 0.05
N ILE A 5 34.81 -10.96 -0.23
CA ILE A 5 34.04 -11.70 0.79
C ILE A 5 34.91 -12.82 1.37
N ASN A 6 35.63 -13.57 0.53
CA ASN A 6 36.54 -14.61 0.99
C ASN A 6 37.69 -14.04 1.84
N ASN A 7 38.26 -12.90 1.43
CA ASN A 7 39.31 -12.23 2.20
C ASN A 7 38.78 -11.73 3.55
N TRP A 8 37.57 -11.16 3.57
CA TRP A 8 36.91 -10.74 4.82
C TRP A 8 36.66 -11.92 5.76
N GLN A 9 36.14 -13.04 5.26
CA GLN A 9 35.90 -14.23 6.06
C GLN A 9 37.19 -14.78 6.67
N GLN A 10 38.29 -14.79 5.91
CA GLN A 10 39.59 -15.22 6.42
C GLN A 10 40.12 -14.29 7.52
N ASN A 11 40.03 -12.98 7.33
CA ASN A 11 40.41 -11.99 8.34
C ASN A 11 39.55 -12.14 9.61
N ASN A 12 38.24 -12.33 9.45
CA ASN A 12 37.31 -12.51 10.56
C ASN A 12 37.59 -13.80 11.34
N GLN A 13 37.85 -14.91 10.65
CA GLN A 13 38.20 -16.18 11.29
C GLN A 13 39.53 -16.09 12.04
N ARG A 14 40.55 -15.43 11.44
CA ARG A 14 41.83 -15.19 12.10
C ARG A 14 41.65 -14.38 13.38
N TYR A 15 40.88 -13.30 13.33
CA TYR A 15 40.56 -12.49 14.50
C TYR A 15 39.86 -13.30 15.59
N LEU A 16 38.78 -14.03 15.27
CA LEU A 16 38.07 -14.84 16.27
C LEU A 16 38.97 -15.90 16.89
N SER A 17 39.83 -16.56 16.10
CA SER A 17 40.76 -17.56 16.63
C SER A 17 41.78 -16.95 17.61
N ALA A 18 42.35 -15.80 17.28
CA ALA A 18 43.28 -15.07 18.16
C ALA A 18 42.56 -14.56 19.42
N ALA A 19 41.34 -14.05 19.26
CA ALA A 19 40.53 -13.52 20.36
C ALA A 19 40.15 -14.62 21.37
N LEU A 20 39.74 -15.79 20.91
CA LEU A 20 39.43 -16.94 21.78
C LEU A 20 40.69 -17.48 22.47
N ALA A 21 41.82 -17.56 21.77
CA ALA A 21 43.10 -17.98 22.37
C ALA A 21 43.53 -17.02 23.48
N TRP A 22 43.49 -15.71 23.21
CA TRP A 22 43.77 -14.65 24.18
C TRP A 22 42.85 -14.71 25.40
N LEU A 23 41.54 -14.88 25.19
CA LEU A 23 40.54 -14.95 26.26
C LEU A 23 40.73 -16.19 27.15
N ARG A 24 41.03 -17.36 26.57
CA ARG A 24 41.36 -18.57 27.33
C ARG A 24 42.57 -18.37 28.24
N LEU A 25 43.62 -17.70 27.74
CA LEU A 25 44.82 -17.39 28.53
C LEU A 25 44.51 -16.44 29.69
N ARG A 26 43.71 -15.37 29.44
CA ARG A 26 43.24 -14.46 30.50
C ARG A 26 42.47 -15.21 31.59
N LEU A 27 41.49 -16.04 31.21
CA LEU A 27 40.65 -16.78 32.17
C LEU A 27 41.47 -17.78 32.99
N ARG A 28 42.35 -18.57 32.35
CA ARG A 28 43.25 -19.50 33.04
C ARG A 28 44.19 -18.78 34.00
N ARG A 29 44.76 -17.64 33.59
CA ARG A 29 45.63 -16.84 34.45
C ARG A 29 44.88 -16.33 35.68
N LEU A 30 43.62 -15.91 35.54
CA LEU A 30 42.80 -15.48 36.67
C LEU A 30 42.46 -16.65 37.61
N ALA A 31 42.11 -17.83 37.07
CA ALA A 31 41.86 -19.04 37.85
C ALA A 31 43.09 -19.53 38.62
N GLN A 32 44.30 -19.22 38.14
CA GLN A 32 45.57 -19.55 38.78
C GLN A 32 45.99 -18.56 39.89
N GLN A 33 45.29 -17.42 40.05
CA GLN A 33 45.59 -16.46 41.12
C GLN A 33 45.00 -16.94 42.45
N PRO A 34 45.78 -16.93 43.55
CA PRO A 34 45.27 -17.34 44.86
C PRO A 34 44.19 -16.37 45.34
N VAL A 35 43.02 -16.90 45.69
CA VAL A 35 41.95 -16.16 46.37
C VAL A 35 42.50 -15.68 47.73
N VAL A 36 42.80 -14.38 47.86
CA VAL A 36 43.15 -13.78 49.15
C VAL A 36 41.87 -13.67 49.96
N VAL A 37 41.59 -14.69 50.76
CA VAL A 37 40.59 -14.63 51.82
C VAL A 37 41.15 -13.75 52.94
N VAL A 38 40.75 -12.47 52.98
CA VAL A 38 40.96 -11.63 54.17
C VAL A 38 40.03 -12.16 55.25
N ALA A 39 40.58 -12.94 56.18
CA ALA A 39 39.85 -13.41 57.35
C ALA A 39 39.38 -12.20 58.20
N PRO A 40 38.12 -12.16 58.66
CA PRO A 40 37.67 -11.12 59.57
C PRO A 40 38.45 -11.25 60.88
N THR A 41 39.08 -10.15 61.30
CA THR A 41 39.75 -10.01 62.59
C THR A 41 38.76 -10.29 63.72
N SER A 42 39.14 -11.24 64.56
CA SER A 42 38.41 -11.72 65.74
C SER A 42 37.98 -10.59 66.68
N ALA A 43 36.68 -10.51 66.96
CA ALA A 43 36.16 -9.83 68.15
C ALA A 43 35.93 -10.85 69.29
N VAL A 44 36.26 -10.39 70.49
CA VAL A 44 36.31 -11.02 71.83
C VAL A 44 35.01 -11.75 72.22
N PRO A 45 35.05 -12.82 73.06
CA PRO A 45 33.92 -13.72 73.27
C PRO A 45 32.93 -13.19 74.32
N ALA A 46 31.63 -13.43 74.08
CA ALA A 46 30.58 -13.28 75.08
C ALA A 46 30.16 -14.66 75.63
N GLU A 47 29.91 -14.66 76.94
CA GLU A 47 29.78 -15.81 77.84
C GLU A 47 28.69 -16.82 77.50
N ARG A 48 28.98 -18.08 77.83
CA ARG A 48 28.04 -19.21 77.86
C ARG A 48 27.18 -19.15 79.12
N GLN A 49 25.87 -19.36 78.97
CA GLN A 49 25.03 -19.93 80.01
C GLN A 49 24.47 -21.30 79.54
N GLN A 50 24.77 -22.33 80.33
CA GLN A 50 24.20 -23.70 80.35
C GLN A 50 22.73 -23.64 80.80
N ALA A 51 21.77 -24.57 80.60
CA ALA A 51 21.59 -25.97 80.14
C ALA A 51 20.05 -26.25 80.23
N PRO A 52 19.44 -27.47 80.20
CA PRO A 52 19.88 -28.83 79.79
C PRO A 52 18.87 -29.62 78.90
N GLY A 53 19.32 -30.79 78.40
CA GLY A 53 18.48 -31.97 78.09
C GLY A 53 18.19 -32.17 76.60
N ARG A 54 18.30 -33.35 75.97
CA ARG A 54 18.35 -34.75 76.42
C ARG A 54 19.18 -35.56 75.41
N LYS A 55 19.77 -36.65 75.91
CA LYS A 55 20.41 -37.74 75.13
C LYS A 55 19.40 -38.37 74.16
N TRP A 56 19.89 -39.12 73.16
CA TRP A 56 19.67 -40.57 73.02
C TRP A 56 20.64 -41.13 71.96
N HIS A 57 21.30 -42.23 72.31
CA HIS A 57 22.18 -43.03 71.47
C HIS A 57 21.35 -44.11 70.78
N PHE A 58 21.66 -44.42 69.52
CA PHE A 58 21.38 -45.71 68.93
C PHE A 58 22.65 -46.18 68.22
N TRP A 59 23.21 -47.28 68.70
CA TRP A 59 24.30 -48.02 68.08
C TRP A 59 23.68 -48.98 67.05
N ASP A 60 24.34 -49.19 65.91
CA ASP A 60 24.91 -50.50 65.57
C ASP A 60 25.58 -50.50 64.18
N LYS A 61 26.85 -50.89 64.16
CA LYS A 61 27.59 -51.39 62.99
C LYS A 61 27.16 -52.85 62.73
N PRO A 62 27.36 -53.36 61.50
CA PRO A 62 28.53 -54.24 61.32
C PRO A 62 29.25 -54.05 59.97
N GLU A 63 30.58 -54.15 60.00
CA GLU A 63 31.43 -54.60 58.87
C GLU A 63 31.41 -56.15 58.82
N PRO A 64 31.80 -56.88 57.75
CA PRO A 64 32.92 -56.58 56.82
C PRO A 64 32.75 -57.06 55.35
N GLY A 65 33.72 -56.75 54.48
CA GLY A 65 33.88 -57.46 53.19
C GLY A 65 34.78 -56.77 52.18
N ALA A 66 36.05 -57.20 52.12
CA ALA A 66 37.06 -56.74 51.17
C ALA A 66 36.77 -57.16 49.72
N ASN A 67 36.72 -56.19 48.80
CA ASN A 67 37.34 -56.21 47.46
C ASN A 67 36.99 -54.93 46.70
N GLN A 68 37.87 -53.92 46.75
CA GLN A 68 37.88 -52.84 45.75
C GLN A 68 38.96 -53.15 44.70
N PRO A 69 38.62 -53.24 43.41
CA PRO A 69 39.63 -53.37 42.38
C PRO A 69 40.44 -52.07 42.27
N ARG A 70 41.77 -52.20 42.27
CA ARG A 70 42.69 -51.16 41.83
C ARG A 70 42.40 -50.84 40.36
N GLY A 71 41.91 -49.63 40.09
CA GLY A 71 41.75 -49.08 38.74
C GLY A 71 42.50 -47.75 38.62
N LEU A 72 43.70 -47.81 38.04
CA LEU A 72 44.46 -46.76 37.34
C LEU A 72 44.28 -45.30 37.80
N LEU A 73 45.25 -44.82 38.59
CA LEU A 73 45.63 -43.41 38.64
C LEU A 73 46.05 -42.98 37.22
N LEU A 74 45.19 -42.25 36.51
CA LEU A 74 45.63 -41.40 35.42
C LEU A 74 46.41 -40.22 36.01
N PRO A 75 47.52 -39.78 35.41
CA PRO A 75 48.21 -38.58 35.87
C PRO A 75 47.27 -37.37 35.74
N ALA A 76 47.25 -36.50 36.75
CA ALA A 76 46.61 -35.19 36.64
C ALA A 76 47.20 -34.45 35.42
N PRO A 77 46.38 -33.72 34.64
CA PRO A 77 46.92 -32.93 33.54
C PRO A 77 47.88 -31.89 34.11
N GLU A 78 49.08 -31.82 33.54
CA GLU A 78 50.09 -30.82 33.88
C GLU A 78 49.49 -29.42 33.70
N SER A 79 49.15 -28.76 34.80
CA SER A 79 48.73 -27.36 34.81
C SER A 79 49.94 -26.48 34.54
N THR A 80 50.26 -26.31 33.26
CA THR A 80 51.24 -25.32 32.80
C THR A 80 50.76 -23.93 33.23
N MET A 81 51.54 -23.25 34.08
CA MET A 81 51.27 -21.87 34.49
C MET A 81 51.30 -20.96 33.25
N VAL A 82 50.28 -20.12 33.08
CA VAL A 82 50.23 -19.17 31.96
C VAL A 82 51.26 -18.07 32.23
N THR A 83 52.24 -17.90 31.34
CA THR A 83 53.29 -16.88 31.53
C THR A 83 52.83 -15.50 31.04
N ALA A 84 53.44 -14.44 31.56
CA ALA A 84 53.18 -13.08 31.10
C ALA A 84 53.52 -12.89 29.61
N GLU A 85 54.59 -13.54 29.15
CA GLU A 85 55.05 -13.52 27.76
C GLU A 85 54.04 -14.16 26.79
N GLN A 86 53.42 -15.28 27.18
CA GLN A 86 52.35 -15.91 26.40
C GLN A 86 51.14 -14.98 26.23
N LEU A 87 50.80 -14.21 27.26
CA LEU A 87 49.67 -13.27 27.22
C LEU A 87 50.00 -12.05 26.36
N GLU A 88 51.23 -11.54 26.45
CA GLU A 88 51.71 -10.42 25.65
C GLU A 88 51.74 -10.79 24.16
N GLN A 89 52.26 -11.98 23.82
CA GLN A 89 52.23 -12.49 22.45
C GLN A 89 50.80 -12.66 21.92
N ALA A 90 49.90 -13.26 22.70
CA ALA A 90 48.49 -13.42 22.28
C ALA A 90 47.78 -12.06 22.10
N THR A 91 48.13 -11.06 22.91
CA THR A 91 47.60 -9.69 22.78
C THR A 91 48.10 -9.05 21.47
N ALA A 92 49.39 -9.16 21.17
CA ALA A 92 49.96 -8.66 19.92
C ALA A 92 49.37 -9.35 18.68
N GLU A 93 49.13 -10.65 18.73
CA GLU A 93 48.47 -11.41 17.65
C GLU A 93 47.02 -10.96 17.42
N LEU A 94 46.27 -10.68 18.50
CA LEU A 94 44.91 -10.16 18.44
C LEU A 94 44.88 -8.75 17.83
N GLU A 95 45.76 -7.85 18.27
CA GLU A 95 45.87 -6.50 17.74
C GLU A 95 46.26 -6.50 16.25
N ALA A 96 47.19 -7.37 15.86
CA ALA A 96 47.56 -7.56 14.46
C ALA A 96 46.40 -8.09 13.61
N ALA A 97 45.57 -9.00 14.14
CA ALA A 97 44.38 -9.48 13.47
C ALA A 97 43.27 -8.42 13.39
N ALA A 98 43.16 -7.55 14.39
CA ALA A 98 42.20 -6.44 14.41
C ALA A 98 42.50 -5.38 13.34
N ALA A 99 43.79 -5.16 13.03
CA ALA A 99 44.25 -4.20 12.03
C ALA A 99 44.12 -4.68 10.57
N ALA A 100 43.54 -5.87 10.33
CA ALA A 100 43.39 -6.42 8.99
C ALA A 100 42.39 -5.61 8.13
N THR A 101 42.63 -5.58 6.82
CA THR A 101 41.73 -4.94 5.83
C THR A 101 41.22 -5.98 4.85
N PRO A 102 39.89 -6.14 4.65
CA PRO A 102 38.80 -5.45 5.35
C PRO A 102 38.69 -5.84 6.85
N PRO A 103 38.14 -4.96 7.71
CA PRO A 103 38.11 -5.14 9.16
C PRO A 103 37.24 -6.34 9.59
N PRO A 104 37.66 -7.12 10.60
CA PRO A 104 36.86 -8.19 11.20
C PRO A 104 35.53 -7.71 11.77
N ALA A 105 34.55 -8.61 11.91
CA ALA A 105 33.20 -8.29 12.39
C ALA A 105 33.18 -7.57 13.76
N MET A 106 34.05 -7.99 14.69
CA MET A 106 34.13 -7.37 16.02
C MET A 106 34.62 -5.91 15.97
N VAL A 107 35.55 -5.62 15.04
CA VAL A 107 36.06 -4.26 14.83
C VAL A 107 34.97 -3.39 14.21
N VAL A 108 34.24 -3.93 13.22
CA VAL A 108 33.07 -3.25 12.62
C VAL A 108 32.01 -2.94 13.68
N LEU A 109 31.64 -3.92 14.52
CA LEU A 109 30.70 -3.71 15.64
C LEU A 109 31.14 -2.59 16.58
N SER A 110 32.41 -2.61 16.97
CA SER A 110 32.97 -1.63 17.89
C SER A 110 32.95 -0.22 17.29
N GLN A 111 33.27 -0.09 16.01
CA GLN A 111 33.25 1.19 15.29
C GLN A 111 31.81 1.69 15.06
N SER A 112 30.89 0.82 14.62
CA SER A 112 29.50 1.18 14.32
C SER A 112 28.74 1.64 15.55
N PHE A 113 29.01 1.07 16.73
CA PHE A 113 28.30 1.40 17.98
C PHE A 113 29.12 2.21 18.98
N GLY A 114 30.35 2.61 18.61
CA GLY A 114 31.23 3.40 19.48
C GLY A 114 31.60 2.68 20.78
N LEU A 115 31.82 1.37 20.73
CA LEU A 115 32.19 0.59 21.91
C LEU A 115 33.56 1.00 22.42
N SER A 116 33.66 1.25 23.73
CA SER A 116 34.95 1.32 24.40
C SER A 116 35.66 -0.05 24.37
N ARG A 117 36.97 -0.06 24.60
CA ARG A 117 37.76 -1.30 24.66
C ARG A 117 37.15 -2.30 25.65
N PHE A 118 36.84 -1.85 26.87
CA PHE A 118 36.27 -2.69 27.91
C PHE A 118 34.89 -3.23 27.53
N GLU A 119 34.04 -2.44 26.88
CA GLU A 119 32.73 -2.90 26.39
C GLU A 119 32.87 -3.95 25.28
N GLY A 120 33.81 -3.75 24.36
CA GLY A 120 34.15 -4.74 23.34
C GLY A 120 34.64 -6.06 23.95
N GLU A 121 35.50 -5.99 24.96
CA GLU A 121 36.03 -7.17 25.68
C GLU A 121 34.93 -7.93 26.45
N ILE A 122 33.97 -7.22 27.07
CA ILE A 122 32.78 -7.84 27.68
C ILE A 122 31.96 -8.57 26.61
N LEU A 123 31.69 -7.92 25.48
CA LEU A 123 30.91 -8.52 24.39
C LEU A 123 31.62 -9.76 23.83
N LEU A 124 32.95 -9.70 23.67
CA LEU A 124 33.76 -10.83 23.23
C LEU A 124 33.70 -11.99 24.22
N LEU A 125 33.82 -11.74 25.54
CA LEU A 125 33.68 -12.76 26.58
C LEU A 125 32.30 -13.45 26.52
N CYS A 126 31.24 -12.66 26.31
CA CYS A 126 29.89 -13.18 26.21
C CYS A 126 29.68 -13.99 24.92
N ALA A 127 30.19 -13.51 23.79
CA ALA A 127 30.12 -14.23 22.52
C ALA A 127 30.96 -15.51 22.54
N ALA A 128 32.09 -15.53 23.26
CA ALA A 128 32.96 -16.69 23.36
C ALA A 128 32.26 -17.93 23.94
N MET A 129 31.27 -17.73 24.83
CA MET A 129 30.43 -18.83 25.35
C MET A 129 29.69 -19.60 24.26
N GLU A 130 29.32 -18.93 23.17
CA GLU A 130 28.58 -19.51 22.04
C GLU A 130 29.50 -19.96 20.89
N LEU A 131 30.78 -19.57 20.94
CA LEU A 131 31.79 -19.88 19.93
C LEU A 131 32.72 -21.02 20.35
N ASP A 132 32.85 -21.25 21.66
CA ASP A 132 33.82 -22.16 22.25
C ASP A 132 33.27 -22.84 23.51
N THR A 133 33.04 -24.15 23.40
CA THR A 133 32.47 -24.97 24.47
C THR A 133 33.35 -25.04 25.71
N GLY A 134 34.65 -24.74 25.61
CA GLY A 134 35.59 -24.75 26.74
C GLY A 134 35.49 -23.53 27.66
N VAL A 135 34.89 -22.42 27.21
CA VAL A 135 34.89 -21.15 27.97
C VAL A 135 34.02 -21.24 29.22
N ALA A 136 32.93 -22.02 29.20
CA ALA A 136 32.04 -22.19 30.34
C ALA A 136 32.77 -22.74 31.58
N ALA A 137 33.59 -23.77 31.40
CA ALA A 137 34.41 -24.36 32.47
C ALA A 137 35.44 -23.34 32.99
N LEU A 138 36.10 -22.61 32.09
CA LEU A 138 37.07 -21.58 32.46
C LEU A 138 36.42 -20.40 33.23
N CYS A 139 35.17 -20.03 32.91
CA CYS A 139 34.42 -19.04 33.68
C CYS A 139 34.10 -19.51 35.10
N ALA A 140 33.74 -20.79 35.28
CA ALA A 140 33.49 -21.38 36.59
C ALA A 140 34.77 -21.42 37.45
N GLU A 141 35.87 -21.88 36.85
CA GLU A 141 37.19 -21.91 37.50
C GLU A 141 37.66 -20.50 37.90
N ALA A 142 37.60 -19.53 36.99
CA ALA A 142 38.03 -18.16 37.23
C ALA A 142 37.18 -17.42 38.29
N GLN A 143 35.93 -17.83 38.47
CA GLN A 143 35.04 -17.29 39.51
C GLN A 143 35.08 -18.10 40.82
N SER A 144 35.83 -19.21 40.87
CA SER A 144 35.86 -20.15 42.00
C SER A 144 34.47 -20.64 42.43
N ASP A 145 33.55 -20.80 41.48
CA ASP A 145 32.17 -21.26 41.71
C ASP A 145 31.70 -22.12 40.52
N GLU A 146 31.59 -23.43 40.74
CA GLU A 146 31.15 -24.41 39.73
C GLU A 146 29.74 -24.12 39.19
N GLN A 147 28.88 -23.45 39.96
CA GLN A 147 27.54 -23.08 39.53
C GLN A 147 27.52 -21.83 38.64
N ARG A 148 28.63 -21.09 38.54
CA ARG A 148 28.77 -19.87 37.72
C ARG A 148 29.60 -20.12 36.46
N ALA A 149 29.19 -21.11 35.68
CA ALA A 149 29.77 -21.40 34.37
C ALA A 149 29.34 -20.41 33.26
N TYR A 150 29.28 -19.12 33.59
CA TYR A 150 28.84 -18.06 32.67
C TYR A 150 29.55 -16.72 32.96
N PRO A 151 29.65 -15.82 31.97
CA PRO A 151 30.18 -14.48 32.16
C PRO A 151 29.33 -13.65 33.12
N THR A 152 29.99 -12.94 34.04
CA THR A 152 29.38 -11.95 34.92
C THR A 152 30.14 -10.64 34.80
N PHE A 153 29.51 -9.53 35.20
CA PHE A 153 30.20 -8.25 35.19
C PHE A 153 31.37 -8.24 36.19
N ALA A 154 31.21 -8.87 37.35
CA ALA A 154 32.30 -9.03 38.32
C ALA A 154 33.49 -9.80 37.75
N LEU A 155 33.24 -10.86 36.95
CA LEU A 155 34.30 -11.56 36.23
C LEU A 155 35.01 -10.63 35.25
N ALA A 156 34.26 -9.89 34.42
CA ALA A 156 34.84 -8.98 33.44
C ALA A 156 35.72 -7.89 34.10
N MET A 157 35.27 -7.32 35.23
CA MET A 157 36.02 -6.31 36.00
C MET A 157 37.37 -6.83 36.53
N ASN A 158 37.47 -8.12 36.81
CA ASN A 158 38.71 -8.75 37.29
C ASN A 158 39.59 -9.29 36.15
N LEU A 159 38.99 -9.55 34.98
CA LEU A 159 39.64 -10.20 33.84
C LEU A 159 40.38 -9.20 32.94
N PHE A 160 39.77 -8.03 32.73
CA PHE A 160 40.21 -7.03 31.76
C PHE A 160 40.83 -5.80 32.43
N ASP A 161 41.61 -5.08 31.64
CA ASP A 161 42.32 -3.89 32.08
C ASP A 161 41.39 -2.65 31.96
N ASP A 162 41.59 -1.64 32.80
CA ASP A 162 40.78 -0.40 32.84
C ASP A 162 39.25 -0.58 32.94
N PRO A 163 38.75 -1.28 33.99
CA PRO A 163 37.32 -1.55 34.15
C PRO A 163 36.47 -0.29 34.34
N ALA A 164 35.34 -0.22 33.63
CA ALA A 164 34.41 0.90 33.68
C ALA A 164 33.01 0.48 34.14
N TRP A 165 32.56 1.01 35.30
CA TRP A 165 31.21 0.76 35.84
C TRP A 165 30.07 1.21 34.90
N SER A 166 30.33 2.17 34.02
CA SER A 166 29.36 2.68 33.05
C SER A 166 29.04 1.70 31.92
N ALA A 167 29.84 0.65 31.72
CA ALA A 167 29.70 -0.29 30.60
C ALA A 167 28.35 -1.04 30.58
N LEU A 168 27.75 -1.29 31.75
CA LEU A 168 26.40 -1.87 31.88
C LEU A 168 25.33 -0.85 32.25
N SER A 169 25.57 0.43 32.04
CA SER A 169 24.53 1.46 32.18
C SER A 169 23.44 1.26 31.11
N PRO A 170 22.16 1.58 31.40
CA PRO A 170 21.08 1.45 30.42
C PRO A 170 21.29 2.25 29.12
N GLU A 171 22.00 3.38 29.22
CA GLU A 171 22.35 4.25 28.08
C GLU A 171 23.67 3.85 27.40
N GLY A 172 24.45 2.96 28.02
CA GLY A 172 25.68 2.45 27.45
C GLY A 172 25.41 1.55 26.23
N PRO A 173 26.29 1.53 25.23
CA PRO A 173 26.03 0.91 23.94
C PRO A 173 25.69 -0.59 24.04
N LEU A 174 26.28 -1.33 24.99
CA LEU A 174 25.98 -2.76 25.20
C LEU A 174 24.50 -3.02 25.51
N ARG A 175 23.87 -2.17 26.33
CA ARG A 175 22.46 -2.30 26.72
C ARG A 175 21.52 -1.50 25.84
N HIS A 176 21.93 -0.31 25.42
CA HIS A 176 21.15 0.56 24.56
C HIS A 176 20.85 -0.14 23.23
N TRP A 177 21.88 -0.67 22.56
CA TRP A 177 21.76 -1.41 21.31
C TRP A 177 21.43 -2.88 21.49
N ARG A 178 21.14 -3.35 22.72
CA ARG A 178 20.81 -4.75 23.00
C ARG A 178 21.85 -5.72 22.40
N LEU A 179 23.14 -5.40 22.54
CA LEU A 179 24.21 -6.30 22.12
C LEU A 179 24.38 -7.47 23.11
N LEU A 180 23.95 -7.23 24.35
CA LEU A 180 23.93 -8.21 25.43
C LEU A 180 22.55 -8.32 26.07
N GLU A 181 22.25 -9.52 26.57
CA GLU A 181 21.15 -9.82 27.46
C GLU A 181 21.67 -10.07 28.87
N ILE A 182 20.94 -9.58 29.86
CA ILE A 182 21.28 -9.74 31.28
C ILE A 182 20.18 -10.57 31.92
N ASN A 183 20.49 -11.80 32.29
CA ASN A 183 19.55 -12.67 32.99
C ASN A 183 19.64 -12.39 34.49
N GLN A 184 18.67 -11.63 35.01
CA GLN A 184 18.56 -11.26 36.43
C GLN A 184 17.35 -11.96 37.06
N PRO A 185 17.47 -13.25 37.43
CA PRO A 185 16.38 -13.92 38.12
C PRO A 185 16.22 -13.36 39.54
N GLY A 186 15.04 -12.81 39.85
CA GLY A 186 14.72 -12.27 41.18
C GLY A 186 15.50 -11.00 41.54
N ALA A 187 15.93 -10.88 42.79
CA ALA A 187 16.63 -9.70 43.33
C ALA A 187 18.18 -9.81 43.24
N GLN A 188 18.70 -10.59 42.28
CA GLN A 188 20.14 -10.81 42.16
C GLN A 188 20.88 -9.53 41.73
N PRO A 189 22.04 -9.18 42.34
CA PRO A 189 22.81 -8.01 41.94
C PRO A 189 23.34 -8.11 40.51
N LEU A 190 23.28 -6.99 39.77
CA LEU A 190 23.77 -6.85 38.39
C LEU A 190 25.20 -7.37 38.18
N THR A 191 26.06 -7.20 39.18
CA THR A 191 27.46 -7.63 39.12
C THR A 191 27.62 -9.15 39.00
N THR A 192 26.65 -9.91 39.50
CA THR A 192 26.69 -11.38 39.59
C THR A 192 25.71 -12.08 38.65
N SER A 193 24.84 -11.31 37.99
CA SER A 193 23.89 -11.81 37.01
C SER A 193 24.61 -12.35 35.77
N ALA A 194 23.99 -13.34 35.12
CA ALA A 194 24.55 -13.91 33.90
C ALA A 194 24.43 -12.93 32.73
N LEU A 195 25.56 -12.69 32.05
CA LEU A 195 25.63 -11.92 30.82
C LEU A 195 25.67 -12.88 29.63
N ARG A 196 24.88 -12.58 28.61
CA ARG A 196 24.83 -13.34 27.35
C ARG A 196 24.90 -12.39 26.17
N ALA A 197 25.57 -12.78 25.10
CA ALA A 197 25.54 -12.02 23.86
C ALA A 197 24.22 -12.30 23.12
N ASP A 198 23.65 -11.27 22.52
CA ASP A 198 22.44 -11.42 21.70
C ASP A 198 22.75 -12.28 20.47
N GLU A 199 21.85 -13.21 20.14
CA GLU A 199 22.04 -14.20 19.08
C GLU A 199 22.36 -13.55 17.73
N ARG A 200 21.70 -12.43 17.40
CA ARG A 200 21.91 -11.70 16.15
C ARG A 200 23.34 -11.16 16.04
N ILE A 201 23.95 -10.79 17.16
CA ILE A 201 25.32 -10.27 17.24
C ILE A 201 26.34 -11.41 17.18
N VAL A 202 26.07 -12.53 17.86
CA VAL A 202 26.91 -13.73 17.75
C VAL A 202 26.94 -14.23 16.30
N ASN A 203 25.80 -14.25 15.62
CA ASN A 203 25.74 -14.67 14.23
C ASN A 203 26.42 -13.67 13.29
N PHE A 204 26.33 -12.36 13.56
CA PHE A 204 27.13 -11.35 12.86
C PHE A 204 28.64 -11.62 13.00
N LEU A 205 29.11 -11.92 14.22
CA LEU A 205 30.51 -12.27 14.48
C LEU A 205 30.94 -13.51 13.71
N LYS A 206 30.05 -14.52 13.55
CA LYS A 206 30.29 -15.71 12.72
C LYS A 206 30.32 -15.42 11.22
N GLY A 207 29.99 -14.20 10.80
CA GLY A 207 29.89 -13.81 9.39
C GLY A 207 28.53 -14.10 8.75
N LEU A 208 27.51 -14.42 9.55
CA LEU A 208 26.13 -14.56 9.12
C LEU A 208 25.44 -13.21 9.28
N ASN A 209 25.16 -12.51 8.18
CA ASN A 209 24.47 -11.22 8.21
C ASN A 209 23.05 -11.36 7.63
N TYR A 210 22.05 -11.31 8.51
CA TYR A 210 20.62 -11.42 8.20
C TYR A 210 19.82 -10.47 9.10
N LEU A 211 18.50 -10.37 8.89
CA LEU A 211 17.67 -9.37 9.58
C LEU A 211 17.31 -9.98 10.93
N ASP A 212 17.38 -9.19 12.00
CA ASP A 212 16.91 -9.69 13.29
C ASP A 212 15.49 -10.28 13.17
N ASP A 213 15.32 -11.52 13.66
CA ASP A 213 14.04 -12.23 13.55
C ASP A 213 12.91 -11.51 14.30
N ARG A 214 13.22 -10.72 15.34
CA ARG A 214 12.23 -9.89 16.03
C ARG A 214 11.66 -8.79 15.13
N LEU A 215 12.37 -8.40 14.07
CA LEU A 215 11.89 -7.44 13.07
C LEU A 215 11.22 -8.13 11.87
N SER A 216 11.43 -9.43 11.66
CA SER A 216 11.00 -10.14 10.44
C SER A 216 9.48 -10.11 10.22
N THR A 217 8.71 -9.98 11.31
CA THR A 217 7.24 -9.89 11.28
C THR A 217 6.70 -8.52 10.85
N LEU A 218 7.51 -7.46 10.93
CA LEU A 218 7.13 -6.07 10.63
C LEU A 218 7.88 -5.48 9.44
N PHE A 219 9.05 -6.03 9.11
CA PHE A 219 9.92 -5.55 8.04
C PHE A 219 9.87 -6.54 6.87
N TRP A 220 9.07 -6.20 5.86
CA TRP A 220 8.96 -7.00 4.66
C TRP A 220 10.00 -6.57 3.63
N PRO A 221 10.86 -7.47 3.13
CA PRO A 221 11.79 -7.11 2.07
C PRO A 221 11.01 -6.67 0.84
N MET A 222 11.34 -5.50 0.30
CA MET A 222 10.81 -5.05 -0.98
C MET A 222 11.75 -5.56 -2.08
N PRO A 223 11.37 -6.62 -2.82
CA PRO A 223 12.25 -7.15 -3.85
C PRO A 223 12.47 -6.08 -4.94
N PRO A 224 13.67 -6.00 -5.52
CA PRO A 224 13.90 -5.11 -6.65
C PRO A 224 12.96 -5.51 -7.79
N LEU A 225 12.31 -4.52 -8.41
CA LEU A 225 11.43 -4.76 -9.53
C LEU A 225 12.18 -5.47 -10.69
N PRO A 226 11.56 -6.47 -11.34
CA PRO A 226 12.16 -7.12 -12.49
C PRO A 226 12.55 -6.09 -13.57
N GLY A 227 13.78 -6.14 -14.04
CA GLY A 227 14.25 -5.20 -15.06
C GLY A 227 14.51 -3.78 -14.58
N LEU A 228 14.65 -3.53 -13.26
CA LEU A 228 14.98 -2.20 -12.72
C LEU A 228 16.19 -1.56 -13.42
N ALA A 229 17.26 -2.33 -13.66
CA ALA A 229 18.48 -1.85 -14.31
C ALA A 229 18.29 -1.47 -15.79
N THR A 230 17.27 -2.02 -16.45
CA THR A 230 16.92 -1.75 -17.85
C THR A 230 15.74 -0.80 -18.00
N THR A 231 15.08 -0.45 -16.89
CA THR A 231 13.89 0.40 -16.89
C THR A 231 14.32 1.85 -16.82
N GLU A 232 14.22 2.56 -17.94
CA GLU A 232 14.43 4.00 -17.93
C GLU A 232 13.25 4.71 -17.26
N LEU A 233 13.54 5.42 -16.18
CA LEU A 233 12.55 6.28 -15.53
C LEU A 233 12.15 7.45 -16.44
N PRO A 234 10.90 7.91 -16.38
CA PRO A 234 10.50 9.17 -16.97
C PRO A 234 11.33 10.35 -16.43
N PRO A 235 11.64 11.38 -17.24
CA PRO A 235 12.40 12.56 -16.80
C PRO A 235 11.90 13.19 -15.49
N SER A 236 10.58 13.33 -15.31
CA SER A 236 9.99 13.84 -14.06
C SER A 236 10.40 13.02 -12.83
N GLN A 237 10.44 11.70 -12.95
CA GLN A 237 10.81 10.76 -11.89
C GLN A 237 12.34 10.64 -11.73
N GLN A 238 13.10 10.80 -12.82
CA GLN A 238 14.56 10.89 -12.76
C GLN A 238 15.00 12.09 -11.92
N VAL A 239 14.34 13.25 -12.08
CA VAL A 239 14.62 14.44 -11.26
C VAL A 239 14.36 14.18 -9.78
N ALA A 240 13.28 13.45 -9.44
CA ALA A 240 12.99 13.04 -8.07
C ALA A 240 14.10 12.13 -7.50
N VAL A 241 14.55 11.12 -8.25
CA VAL A 241 15.67 10.26 -7.85
C VAL A 241 16.95 11.06 -7.67
N GLN A 242 17.28 11.94 -8.61
CA GLN A 242 18.50 12.75 -8.53
C GLN A 242 18.46 13.68 -7.30
N THR A 243 17.30 14.23 -6.97
CA THR A 243 17.11 15.05 -5.76
C THR A 243 17.40 14.25 -4.48
N ILE A 244 17.00 12.97 -4.43
CA ILE A 244 17.31 12.06 -3.31
C ILE A 244 18.82 11.80 -3.24
N LEU A 245 19.46 11.52 -4.37
CA LEU A 245 20.90 11.23 -4.43
C LEU A 245 21.74 12.45 -4.06
N ASP A 246 21.38 13.62 -4.55
CA ASP A 246 22.01 14.89 -4.19
C ASP A 246 21.89 15.16 -2.69
N CYS A 247 20.71 14.91 -2.11
CA CYS A 247 20.49 15.03 -0.68
C CYS A 247 21.37 14.05 0.10
N ALA A 248 21.50 12.82 -0.41
CA ALA A 248 22.37 11.81 0.18
C ALA A 248 23.85 12.20 0.17
N GLN A 249 24.33 12.84 -0.90
CA GLN A 249 25.70 13.30 -1.04
C GLN A 249 26.02 14.52 -0.16
N ARG A 250 25.05 15.43 0.03
CA ARG A 250 25.23 16.65 0.85
C ARG A 250 25.16 16.38 2.35
N SER A 251 24.55 15.27 2.75
CA SER A 251 24.40 14.90 4.14
C SER A 251 25.76 14.47 4.71
N SER A 252 26.38 15.35 5.51
CA SER A 252 27.60 15.02 6.25
C SER A 252 27.25 14.25 7.53
N MET A 253 27.99 13.18 7.81
CA MET A 253 27.85 12.34 9.02
C MET A 253 26.57 11.50 9.14
N GLY A 254 26.29 10.66 8.14
CA GLY A 254 25.55 9.40 8.35
C GLY A 254 24.05 9.47 8.63
N CYS A 255 23.45 10.67 8.71
CA CYS A 255 22.00 10.84 8.92
C CYS A 255 21.36 11.49 7.69
N LEU A 256 20.72 10.69 6.83
CA LEU A 256 19.88 11.25 5.76
C LEU A 256 18.58 11.81 6.36
N PRO A 257 18.07 12.96 5.89
CA PRO A 257 16.76 13.43 6.29
C PRO A 257 15.68 12.43 5.86
N VAL A 258 14.52 12.48 6.52
CA VAL A 258 13.38 11.63 6.14
C VAL A 258 12.87 12.08 4.77
N ILE A 259 12.80 11.15 3.82
CA ILE A 259 12.37 11.41 2.44
C ILE A 259 10.86 11.20 2.36
N GLN A 260 10.10 12.27 2.36
CA GLN A 260 8.64 12.23 2.19
C GLN A 260 8.30 12.13 0.70
N LEU A 261 7.77 10.99 0.29
CA LEU A 261 7.24 10.79 -1.06
C LEU A 261 5.75 11.10 -1.04
N VAL A 262 5.38 12.26 -1.57
CA VAL A 262 4.03 12.81 -1.51
C VAL A 262 3.31 12.54 -2.82
N GLY A 263 2.13 11.94 -2.77
CA GLY A 263 1.31 11.73 -3.97
C GLY A 263 0.30 10.61 -3.82
N SER A 264 -0.58 10.48 -4.81
CA SER A 264 -1.62 9.45 -4.85
C SER A 264 -1.14 8.11 -5.45
N ASP A 265 -0.06 8.11 -6.24
CA ASP A 265 0.41 6.91 -6.95
C ASP A 265 1.52 6.17 -6.18
N ALA A 266 1.10 5.09 -5.53
CA ALA A 266 1.95 4.16 -4.79
C ALA A 266 3.10 3.58 -5.62
N ALA A 267 2.80 3.13 -6.84
CA ALA A 267 3.74 2.41 -7.68
C ALA A 267 4.90 3.33 -8.15
N SER A 268 4.59 4.55 -8.58
CA SER A 268 5.59 5.58 -8.90
C SER A 268 6.48 5.90 -7.69
N LYS A 269 5.91 6.02 -6.49
CA LYS A 269 6.70 6.27 -5.26
C LYS A 269 7.65 5.12 -4.94
N GLN A 270 7.16 3.88 -5.00
CA GLN A 270 7.99 2.69 -4.80
C GLN A 270 9.09 2.59 -5.86
N LEU A 271 8.77 2.86 -7.12
CA LEU A 271 9.72 2.83 -8.23
C LEU A 271 10.86 3.85 -8.02
N ILE A 272 10.54 5.08 -7.62
CA ILE A 272 11.53 6.12 -7.28
C ILE A 272 12.40 5.68 -6.09
N ALA A 273 11.79 5.18 -5.01
CA ALA A 273 12.51 4.71 -3.83
C ALA A 273 13.48 3.57 -4.19
N GLN A 274 13.04 2.59 -4.98
CA GLN A 274 13.88 1.48 -5.41
C GLN A 274 15.06 1.92 -6.28
N HIS A 275 14.86 2.85 -7.22
CA HIS A 275 15.96 3.38 -8.04
C HIS A 275 16.97 4.18 -7.22
N ALA A 276 16.50 5.02 -6.30
CA ALA A 276 17.38 5.75 -5.40
C ALA A 276 18.20 4.80 -4.51
N ILE A 277 17.56 3.76 -3.97
CA ILE A 277 18.22 2.78 -3.10
C ILE A 277 19.20 1.87 -3.86
N ALA A 278 18.87 1.48 -5.09
CA ALA A 278 19.79 0.73 -5.94
C ALA A 278 21.07 1.52 -6.21
N ALA A 279 20.97 2.83 -6.44
CA ALA A 279 22.12 3.72 -6.63
C ALA A 279 22.93 3.93 -5.33
N LEU A 280 22.29 3.87 -4.16
CA LEU A 280 22.95 3.95 -2.85
C LEU A 280 23.53 2.61 -2.36
N GLY A 281 23.24 1.49 -3.04
CA GLY A 281 23.70 0.16 -2.65
C GLY A 281 23.05 -0.38 -1.37
N LEU A 282 21.86 0.11 -1.01
CA LEU A 282 21.11 -0.34 0.16
C LEU A 282 20.01 -1.34 -0.21
N ARG A 283 19.41 -1.98 0.78
CA ARG A 283 18.23 -2.85 0.64
C ARG A 283 17.01 -2.20 1.23
N LEU A 284 15.89 -2.20 0.49
CA LEU A 284 14.66 -1.55 0.92
C LEU A 284 13.73 -2.55 1.63
N TYR A 285 13.26 -2.20 2.82
CA TYR A 285 12.26 -2.96 3.58
C TYR A 285 11.03 -2.11 3.83
N SER A 286 9.84 -2.66 3.57
CA SER A 286 8.56 -2.01 3.80
C SER A 286 8.05 -2.29 5.21
N VAL A 287 7.54 -1.26 5.87
CA VAL A 287 6.87 -1.33 7.19
C VAL A 287 5.55 -0.56 7.09
N PRO A 288 4.40 -1.24 7.10
CA PRO A 288 3.10 -0.60 7.23
C PRO A 288 2.98 0.02 8.62
N ILE A 289 2.61 1.30 8.68
CA ILE A 289 2.53 2.00 9.96
C ILE A 289 1.40 1.47 10.86
N GLU A 290 0.38 0.84 10.28
CA GLU A 290 -0.77 0.27 11.00
C GLU A 290 -0.37 -0.90 11.89
N LEU A 291 0.78 -1.53 11.61
CA LEU A 291 1.32 -2.66 12.37
C LEU A 291 2.34 -2.21 13.42
N MET A 292 2.62 -0.90 13.54
CA MET A 292 3.53 -0.40 14.57
C MET A 292 2.94 -0.59 15.98
N PRO A 293 3.75 -1.02 16.96
CA PRO A 293 3.31 -1.13 18.34
C PRO A 293 2.85 0.22 18.90
N THR A 294 1.70 0.23 19.57
CA THR A 294 1.18 1.43 20.26
C THR A 294 1.74 1.57 21.67
N GLN A 295 2.19 0.48 22.28
CA GLN A 295 2.83 0.50 23.59
C GLN A 295 4.22 1.14 23.50
N SER A 296 4.48 2.14 24.34
CA SER A 296 5.74 2.91 24.30
C SER A 296 6.99 2.02 24.49
N GLY A 297 6.93 0.98 25.33
CA GLY A 297 8.06 0.09 25.57
C GLY A 297 8.43 -0.76 24.35
N ASP A 298 7.41 -1.35 23.71
CA ASP A 298 7.59 -2.17 22.51
C ASP A 298 8.05 -1.33 21.32
N LEU A 299 7.51 -0.11 21.18
CA LEU A 299 7.91 0.82 20.14
C LEU A 299 9.37 1.28 20.30
N GLU A 300 9.79 1.58 21.53
CA GLU A 300 11.18 1.95 21.83
C GLU A 300 12.12 0.77 21.56
N MET A 301 11.71 -0.46 21.87
CA MET A 301 12.45 -1.66 21.51
C MET A 301 12.57 -1.82 19.98
N LEU A 302 11.45 -1.67 19.26
CA LEU A 302 11.40 -1.74 17.81
C LEU A 302 12.34 -0.70 17.16
N ALA A 303 12.28 0.55 17.62
CA ALA A 303 13.09 1.64 17.07
C ALA A 303 14.58 1.38 17.26
N ARG A 304 15.00 0.92 18.46
CA ARG A 304 16.40 0.59 18.76
C ARG A 304 16.91 -0.59 17.94
N LEU A 305 16.11 -1.65 17.80
CA LEU A 305 16.48 -2.79 16.97
C LEU A 305 16.57 -2.38 15.49
N ALA A 306 15.63 -1.60 14.99
CA ALA A 306 15.66 -1.09 13.62
C ALA A 306 16.89 -0.22 13.35
N GLU A 307 17.24 0.67 14.28
CA GLU A 307 18.43 1.53 14.17
C GLU A 307 19.73 0.70 14.22
N ARG A 308 19.80 -0.27 15.13
CA ARG A 308 20.91 -1.24 15.19
C ARG A 308 21.07 -1.99 13.87
N GLU A 309 19.98 -2.47 13.28
CA GLU A 309 20.05 -3.17 12.00
C GLU A 309 20.45 -2.24 10.85
N THR A 310 20.04 -0.95 10.84
CA THR A 310 20.53 0.01 9.84
C THR A 310 22.04 0.28 9.94
N ALA A 311 22.64 0.10 11.11
CA ALA A 311 24.09 0.22 11.31
C ALA A 311 24.87 -1.05 10.95
N LEU A 312 24.24 -2.23 11.06
CA LEU A 312 24.87 -3.53 10.78
C LEU A 312 24.62 -4.06 9.36
N TRP A 313 23.53 -3.63 8.75
CA TRP A 313 23.12 -4.03 7.42
C TRP A 313 22.85 -2.76 6.59
N PRO A 314 23.39 -2.63 5.35
CA PRO A 314 22.94 -1.61 4.40
C PRO A 314 21.43 -1.73 4.09
N LEU A 315 20.60 -1.15 4.95
CA LEU A 315 19.15 -1.24 4.97
C LEU A 315 18.53 0.16 4.96
N ALA A 316 17.47 0.32 4.19
CA ALA A 316 16.61 1.49 4.16
C ALA A 316 15.17 1.06 4.47
N ILE A 317 14.43 1.95 5.13
CA ILE A 317 13.08 1.68 5.62
C ILE A 317 12.08 2.46 4.77
N TYR A 318 11.08 1.78 4.23
CA TYR A 318 9.95 2.36 3.53
C TYR A 318 8.72 2.27 4.43
N LEU A 319 8.29 3.40 4.97
CA LEU A 319 7.11 3.49 5.83
C LEU A 319 5.87 3.73 4.96
N ASP A 320 4.98 2.74 4.88
CA ASP A 320 3.72 2.87 4.16
C ASP A 320 2.68 3.52 5.08
N ALA A 321 2.36 4.80 4.83
CA ALA A 321 1.41 5.59 5.61
C ALA A 321 0.17 6.03 4.80
N ARG A 322 -0.17 5.31 3.72
CA ARG A 322 -1.19 5.72 2.73
C ARG A 322 -2.61 5.88 3.28
N ASP A 323 -2.99 5.04 4.24
CA ASP A 323 -4.37 4.98 4.78
C ASP A 323 -4.53 5.65 6.14
N SER A 324 -3.42 6.07 6.74
CA SER A 324 -3.45 7.05 7.81
C SER A 324 -3.81 8.40 7.20
N ASN A 325 -5.02 8.88 7.46
CA ASN A 325 -5.42 10.24 7.10
C ASN A 325 -5.56 11.07 8.37
N ARG A 326 -5.26 12.37 8.27
CA ARG A 326 -5.27 13.42 9.30
C ARG A 326 -6.51 13.51 10.21
N GLU A 327 -7.60 12.82 9.86
CA GLU A 327 -8.88 12.85 10.59
C GLU A 327 -9.01 11.78 11.68
N LYS A 328 -8.13 10.77 11.71
CA LYS A 328 -7.93 10.03 12.97
C LYS A 328 -7.27 10.99 13.96
N ALA A 329 -7.71 10.99 15.22
CA ALA A 329 -7.21 11.85 16.28
C ALA A 329 -5.68 12.03 16.22
N PRO A 330 -5.13 13.19 16.62
CA PRO A 330 -3.68 13.48 16.56
C PRO A 330 -2.79 12.36 17.14
N ASP A 331 -3.33 11.54 18.04
CA ASP A 331 -2.66 10.36 18.62
C ASP A 331 -2.38 9.20 17.62
N SER A 332 -3.02 9.15 16.45
CA SER A 332 -2.87 8.04 15.49
C SER A 332 -1.48 7.99 14.83
N TYR A 333 -0.71 9.08 14.89
CA TYR A 333 0.64 9.18 14.33
C TYR A 333 1.74 9.22 15.40
N ALA A 334 1.37 9.22 16.67
CA ALA A 334 2.35 9.25 17.76
C ALA A 334 3.37 8.10 17.69
N PRO A 335 3.02 6.87 17.28
CA PRO A 335 4.00 5.80 17.10
C PRO A 335 5.00 6.09 15.98
N LEU A 336 4.53 6.61 14.85
CA LEU A 336 5.37 6.98 13.70
C LEU A 336 6.35 8.11 14.07
N ASP A 337 5.87 9.16 14.73
CA ASP A 337 6.70 10.32 15.06
C ASP A 337 7.79 9.96 16.08
N ARG A 338 7.47 9.07 17.04
CA ARG A 338 8.45 8.51 17.99
C ARG A 338 9.44 7.59 17.31
N PHE A 339 8.99 6.74 16.39
CA PHE A 339 9.88 5.86 15.63
C PHE A 339 10.86 6.69 14.79
N LEU A 340 10.37 7.70 14.07
CA LEU A 340 11.20 8.61 13.28
C LEU A 340 12.17 9.41 14.16
N ALA A 341 11.76 9.87 15.35
CA ALA A 341 12.65 10.60 16.26
C ALA A 341 13.86 9.78 16.75
N ARG A 342 13.76 8.45 16.71
CA ARG A 342 14.80 7.53 17.20
C ARG A 342 15.61 6.91 16.08
N ASN A 343 15.01 6.68 14.91
CA ASN A 343 15.71 6.03 13.81
C ASN A 343 16.45 7.06 12.95
N HIS A 344 17.78 6.97 12.90
CA HIS A 344 18.65 7.86 12.13
C HIS A 344 19.03 7.34 10.74
N GLY A 345 18.55 6.15 10.37
CA GLY A 345 18.80 5.53 9.07
C GLY A 345 18.10 6.23 7.90
N VAL A 346 18.26 5.63 6.72
CA VAL A 346 17.59 6.07 5.49
C VAL A 346 16.12 5.65 5.53
N VAL A 347 15.22 6.64 5.62
CA VAL A 347 13.79 6.41 5.72
C VAL A 347 13.03 7.12 4.60
N PHE A 348 12.23 6.36 3.85
CA PHE A 348 11.20 6.88 2.95
C PHE A 348 9.86 6.84 3.66
N LEU A 349 9.12 7.94 3.62
CA LEU A 349 7.77 8.04 4.15
C LEU A 349 6.79 8.20 2.98
N ASP A 350 5.98 7.17 2.73
CA ASP A 350 4.91 7.22 1.73
C ASP A 350 3.68 7.91 2.35
N VAL A 351 3.40 9.13 1.89
CA VAL A 351 2.23 9.90 2.32
C VAL A 351 1.47 10.46 1.11
N ARG A 352 0.18 10.73 1.29
CA ARG A 352 -0.62 11.43 0.26
C ARG A 352 -0.41 12.94 0.28
N GLU A 353 -0.23 13.52 1.47
CA GLU A 353 -0.01 14.95 1.70
C GLU A 353 1.24 15.15 2.57
N ALA A 354 2.02 16.20 2.28
CA ALA A 354 3.25 16.49 3.01
C ALA A 354 2.97 16.77 4.50
N ARG A 355 3.74 16.14 5.39
CA ARG A 355 3.71 16.43 6.82
C ARG A 355 4.75 17.49 7.16
N ARG A 356 4.37 18.49 7.97
CA ARG A 356 5.24 19.60 8.37
C ARG A 356 5.76 19.47 9.81
N ASP A 357 5.21 18.55 10.57
CA ASP A 357 5.32 18.52 12.04
C ASP A 357 6.20 17.35 12.50
N LEU A 358 7.17 16.93 11.66
CA LEU A 358 8.07 15.83 11.95
C LEU A 358 9.27 16.30 12.76
N THR A 359 9.73 15.45 13.68
CA THR A 359 10.84 15.73 14.60
C THR A 359 12.21 15.73 13.93
N ARG A 360 12.36 15.04 12.80
CA ARG A 360 13.58 15.00 11.99
C ARG A 360 13.50 15.97 10.82
N GLU A 361 14.65 16.43 10.35
CA GLU A 361 14.75 17.13 9.07
C GLU A 361 14.18 16.25 7.96
N THR A 362 13.36 16.84 7.09
CA THR A 362 12.70 16.11 6.02
C THR A 362 12.88 16.79 4.68
N ILE A 363 13.04 15.99 3.63
CA ILE A 363 12.91 16.44 2.25
C ILE A 363 11.56 15.97 1.70
N THR A 364 10.82 16.88 1.08
CA THR A 364 9.53 16.56 0.46
C THR A 364 9.71 16.46 -1.05
N ILE A 365 9.24 15.36 -1.61
CA ILE A 365 9.29 15.08 -3.04
C ILE A 365 7.88 14.78 -3.52
N ASP A 366 7.35 15.68 -4.34
CA ASP A 366 6.06 15.48 -4.99
C ASP A 366 6.21 14.46 -6.12
N VAL A 367 5.56 13.31 -5.96
CA VAL A 367 5.56 12.21 -6.91
C VAL A 367 4.20 12.12 -7.58
N ALA A 368 4.18 12.52 -8.85
CA ALA A 368 3.04 12.31 -9.73
C ALA A 368 3.27 11.11 -10.66
N ARG A 369 2.19 10.64 -11.29
CA ARG A 369 2.29 9.76 -12.45
C ARG A 369 3.08 10.45 -13.57
N PRO A 370 3.69 9.70 -14.50
CA PRO A 370 4.38 10.28 -15.63
C PRO A 370 3.44 11.22 -16.38
N ASN A 371 3.93 12.37 -16.85
CA ASN A 371 3.07 13.30 -17.58
C ASN A 371 2.64 12.70 -18.94
N PRO A 372 1.64 13.27 -19.64
CA PRO A 372 1.13 12.65 -20.87
C PRO A 372 2.17 12.46 -21.99
N SER A 373 3.16 13.36 -22.10
CA SER A 373 4.26 13.17 -23.05
C SER A 373 5.19 12.02 -22.65
N GLU A 374 5.44 11.85 -21.36
CA GLU A 374 6.22 10.74 -20.81
C GLU A 374 5.49 9.41 -20.94
N GLN A 375 4.18 9.37 -20.68
CA GLN A 375 3.37 8.17 -20.90
C GLN A 375 3.35 7.77 -22.37
N ARG A 376 3.26 8.73 -23.30
CA ARG A 376 3.37 8.45 -24.73
C ARG A 376 4.72 7.81 -25.08
N LEU A 377 5.81 8.33 -24.53
CA LEU A 377 7.14 7.76 -24.72
C LEU A 377 7.22 6.34 -24.14
N ALA A 378 6.72 6.13 -22.93
CA ALA A 378 6.69 4.82 -22.27
C ALA A 378 5.90 3.79 -23.10
N TRP A 379 4.73 4.17 -23.61
CA TRP A 379 3.95 3.33 -24.52
C TRP A 379 4.67 3.05 -25.84
N ALA A 380 5.32 4.06 -26.43
CA ALA A 380 6.08 3.87 -27.67
C ALA A 380 7.28 2.94 -27.47
N ASN A 381 7.97 3.04 -26.33
CA ASN A 381 9.07 2.14 -25.98
C ASN A 381 8.58 0.71 -25.74
N ALA A 382 7.42 0.54 -25.10
CA ALA A 382 6.86 -0.78 -24.81
C ALA A 382 6.25 -1.46 -26.05
N LEU A 383 5.62 -0.72 -26.95
CA LEU A 383 4.94 -1.25 -28.14
C LEU A 383 5.81 -1.27 -29.41
N GLY A 384 6.92 -0.54 -29.42
CA GLY A 384 7.78 -0.33 -30.58
C GLY A 384 7.40 0.88 -31.44
N PRO A 385 8.31 1.34 -32.32
CA PRO A 385 8.19 2.61 -33.06
C PRO A 385 7.00 2.66 -34.03
N GLU A 386 6.53 1.52 -34.52
CA GLU A 386 5.41 1.43 -35.47
C GLU A 386 4.05 1.77 -34.83
N ALA A 387 3.95 1.74 -33.50
CA ALA A 387 2.71 1.96 -32.74
C ALA A 387 2.58 3.38 -32.13
N ASN A 388 3.34 4.37 -32.60
CA ASN A 388 3.41 5.70 -31.98
C ASN A 388 2.06 6.46 -31.95
N ASP A 389 1.20 6.29 -32.94
CA ASP A 389 -0.15 6.89 -32.95
C ASP A 389 -1.08 6.25 -31.90
N LEU A 390 -0.97 4.93 -31.72
CA LEU A 390 -1.70 4.20 -30.68
C LEU A 390 -1.20 4.60 -29.29
N ALA A 391 0.11 4.72 -29.10
CA ALA A 391 0.73 5.21 -27.87
C ALA A 391 0.20 6.60 -27.48
N GLY A 392 0.10 7.51 -28.46
CA GLY A 392 -0.49 8.84 -28.25
C GLY A 392 -1.97 8.78 -27.87
N THR A 393 -2.74 7.87 -28.48
CA THR A 393 -4.16 7.68 -28.16
C THR A 393 -4.36 7.12 -26.74
N LEU A 394 -3.55 6.12 -26.34
CA LEU A 394 -3.60 5.53 -25.00
C LEU A 394 -3.20 6.55 -23.92
N ALA A 395 -2.09 7.27 -24.10
CA ALA A 395 -1.63 8.31 -23.16
C ALA A 395 -2.57 9.52 -23.07
N ALA A 396 -3.39 9.76 -24.10
CA ALA A 396 -4.43 10.79 -24.06
C ALA A 396 -5.71 10.31 -23.35
N GLN A 397 -5.97 9.00 -23.32
CA GLN A 397 -7.19 8.44 -22.75
C GLN A 397 -7.01 7.98 -21.30
N PHE A 398 -5.89 7.36 -20.98
CA PHE A 398 -5.59 6.75 -19.70
C PHE A 398 -4.41 7.48 -19.05
N ASP A 399 -4.50 7.69 -17.74
CA ASP A 399 -3.45 8.27 -16.92
C ASP A 399 -2.83 7.17 -16.05
N LEU A 400 -1.82 6.48 -16.60
CA LEU A 400 -1.26 5.27 -16.00
C LEU A 400 0.20 5.48 -15.58
N ASN A 401 0.60 4.83 -14.49
CA ASN A 401 2.00 4.78 -14.09
C ASN A 401 2.82 3.83 -15.00
N LEU A 402 4.15 3.96 -14.93
CA LEU A 402 5.07 3.25 -15.82
C LEU A 402 4.96 1.72 -15.67
N THR A 403 4.85 1.21 -14.45
CA THR A 403 4.73 -0.23 -14.17
C THR A 403 3.48 -0.83 -14.81
N THR A 404 2.34 -0.12 -14.71
CA THR A 404 1.09 -0.54 -15.34
C THR A 404 1.19 -0.52 -16.87
N ILE A 405 1.81 0.51 -17.45
CA ILE A 405 2.00 0.60 -18.91
C ILE A 405 2.81 -0.60 -19.42
N GLN A 406 3.92 -0.93 -18.75
CA GLN A 406 4.77 -2.06 -19.10
C GLN A 406 4.02 -3.40 -18.98
N GLN A 407 3.26 -3.59 -17.90
CA GLN A 407 2.47 -4.80 -17.69
C GLN A 407 1.41 -4.99 -18.77
N VAL A 408 0.60 -3.96 -19.05
CA VAL A 408 -0.46 -4.04 -20.07
C VAL A 408 0.13 -4.22 -21.47
N ALA A 409 1.27 -3.60 -21.76
CA ALA A 409 1.96 -3.80 -23.02
C ALA A 409 2.49 -5.24 -23.17
N ALA A 410 3.10 -5.79 -22.12
CA ALA A 410 3.61 -7.16 -22.12
C ALA A 410 2.48 -8.17 -22.37
N ASP A 411 1.37 -8.07 -21.61
CA ASP A 411 0.21 -8.96 -21.75
C ASP A 411 -0.40 -8.92 -23.16
N ALA A 412 -0.39 -7.76 -23.81
CA ALA A 412 -0.95 -7.60 -25.16
C ALA A 412 -0.04 -8.11 -26.29
N LEU A 413 1.27 -8.18 -26.05
CA LEU A 413 2.29 -8.60 -27.03
C LEU A 413 2.49 -10.12 -27.08
N GLU A 414 1.94 -10.89 -26.13
CA GLU A 414 2.06 -12.36 -26.11
C GLU A 414 1.39 -13.08 -27.31
N ASP A 415 0.47 -12.42 -28.04
CA ASP A 415 -0.18 -13.00 -29.23
C ASP A 415 -0.07 -12.06 -30.47
N PRO A 416 0.95 -12.24 -31.32
CA PRO A 416 1.38 -11.24 -32.31
C PRO A 416 0.63 -11.27 -33.66
N LYS A 417 -0.43 -12.07 -33.84
CA LYS A 417 -0.93 -12.39 -35.19
C LYS A 417 -1.94 -11.41 -35.82
N ASP A 418 -2.49 -10.43 -35.09
CA ASP A 418 -3.45 -9.45 -35.67
C ASP A 418 -3.33 -8.02 -35.09
N SER A 419 -2.92 -7.06 -35.92
CA SER A 419 -2.77 -5.63 -35.52
C SER A 419 -4.07 -4.93 -35.07
N PRO A 420 -5.27 -5.20 -35.63
CA PRO A 420 -6.52 -4.64 -35.13
C PRO A 420 -6.92 -5.21 -33.77
N ALA A 421 -6.70 -6.52 -33.56
CA ALA A 421 -6.98 -7.19 -32.30
C ALA A 421 -6.05 -6.72 -31.18
N GLN A 422 -4.80 -6.37 -31.50
CA GLN A 422 -3.85 -5.80 -30.54
C GLN A 422 -4.35 -4.47 -29.95
N ARG A 423 -4.90 -3.56 -30.77
CA ARG A 423 -5.45 -2.28 -30.28
C ARG A 423 -6.58 -2.49 -29.29
N ASP A 424 -7.53 -3.37 -29.62
CA ASP A 424 -8.66 -3.67 -28.75
C ASP A 424 -8.22 -4.42 -27.48
N ARG A 425 -7.19 -5.27 -27.54
CA ARG A 425 -6.62 -5.93 -26.36
C ARG A 425 -5.93 -4.94 -25.42
N LEU A 426 -5.10 -4.04 -25.95
CA LEU A 426 -4.47 -2.97 -25.16
C LEU A 426 -5.51 -2.08 -24.48
N TRP A 427 -6.54 -1.66 -25.23
CA TRP A 427 -7.63 -0.86 -24.69
C TRP A 427 -8.40 -1.60 -23.58
N LYS A 428 -8.72 -2.88 -23.79
CA LYS A 428 -9.35 -3.73 -22.77
C LYS A 428 -8.46 -3.95 -21.55
N GLY A 429 -7.14 -4.09 -21.74
CA GLY A 429 -6.16 -4.20 -20.66
C GLY A 429 -6.11 -2.93 -19.80
N CYS A 430 -6.04 -1.75 -20.44
CA CYS A 430 -6.15 -0.47 -19.74
C CYS A 430 -7.46 -0.37 -18.94
N LEU A 431 -8.61 -0.70 -19.55
CA LEU A 431 -9.89 -0.74 -18.84
C LEU A 431 -9.87 -1.73 -17.66
N ALA A 432 -9.24 -2.89 -17.81
CA ALA A 432 -9.17 -3.90 -16.75
C ALA A 432 -8.41 -3.38 -15.52
N VAL A 433 -7.37 -2.57 -15.71
CA VAL A 433 -6.61 -1.97 -14.62
C VAL A 433 -7.38 -0.82 -13.94
N THR A 434 -8.16 -0.04 -14.69
CA THR A 434 -8.91 1.09 -14.09
C THR A 434 -10.22 0.69 -13.41
N ARG A 435 -10.75 -0.51 -13.68
CA ARG A 435 -12.01 -1.03 -13.12
C ARG A 435 -12.05 -1.19 -11.58
N PRO A 436 -11.09 -1.87 -10.92
CA PRO A 436 -11.25 -2.28 -9.52
C PRO A 436 -11.42 -1.11 -8.55
N GLY A 437 -10.85 0.07 -8.88
CA GLY A 437 -10.98 1.27 -8.06
C GLY A 437 -12.38 1.88 -8.04
N LEU A 438 -13.23 1.56 -9.01
CA LEU A 438 -14.57 2.16 -9.18
C LEU A 438 -15.72 1.23 -8.75
N ASP A 439 -15.55 -0.10 -8.89
CA ASP A 439 -16.60 -1.08 -8.59
C ASP A 439 -17.04 -1.08 -7.10
N GLY A 440 -16.19 -0.60 -6.18
CA GLY A 440 -16.52 -0.43 -4.76
C GLY A 440 -17.23 0.90 -4.42
N LEU A 441 -17.34 1.83 -5.38
CA LEU A 441 -17.80 3.22 -5.13
C LEU A 441 -18.99 3.63 -6.02
N ALA A 442 -19.24 2.93 -7.14
CA ALA A 442 -20.29 3.25 -8.09
C ALA A 442 -20.89 1.97 -8.73
N GLU A 443 -22.13 2.06 -9.21
CA GLU A 443 -22.76 0.95 -9.93
C GLU A 443 -22.35 0.98 -11.40
N ARG A 444 -21.77 -0.11 -11.90
CA ARG A 444 -21.43 -0.23 -13.31
C ARG A 444 -22.67 -0.53 -14.15
N ILE A 445 -22.88 0.25 -15.19
CA ILE A 445 -23.87 -0.02 -16.25
C ILE A 445 -23.14 -0.62 -17.44
N GLU A 446 -23.57 -1.82 -17.87
CA GLU A 446 -23.14 -2.36 -19.16
C GLU A 446 -23.89 -1.65 -20.29
N PRO A 447 -23.20 -0.90 -21.16
CA PRO A 447 -23.87 -0.17 -22.23
C PRO A 447 -24.44 -1.14 -23.26
N LYS A 448 -25.76 -1.10 -23.47
CA LYS A 448 -26.45 -1.92 -24.46
C LYS A 448 -26.90 -1.10 -25.67
N ALA A 449 -27.18 0.19 -25.47
CA ALA A 449 -27.64 1.08 -26.52
C ALA A 449 -26.51 1.55 -27.46
N SER A 450 -26.87 1.73 -28.73
CA SER A 450 -26.06 2.30 -29.80
C SER A 450 -26.77 3.50 -30.44
N TRP A 451 -26.09 4.21 -31.36
CA TRP A 451 -26.69 5.32 -32.11
C TRP A 451 -27.98 4.93 -32.86
N ASP A 452 -28.09 3.66 -33.22
CA ASP A 452 -29.27 3.14 -33.93
C ASP A 452 -30.46 2.90 -32.99
N ASP A 453 -30.25 2.79 -31.68
CA ASP A 453 -31.32 2.49 -30.72
C ASP A 453 -31.97 3.77 -30.19
N ILE A 454 -31.19 4.84 -30.05
CA ILE A 454 -31.68 6.12 -29.52
C ILE A 454 -32.39 6.95 -30.60
N VAL A 455 -33.52 7.56 -30.23
CA VAL A 455 -34.27 8.49 -31.09
C VAL A 455 -34.36 9.83 -30.36
N LEU A 456 -33.73 10.85 -30.94
CA LEU A 456 -33.74 12.23 -30.44
C LEU A 456 -33.96 13.19 -31.61
N PRO A 457 -34.44 14.43 -31.35
CA PRO A 457 -34.49 15.44 -32.39
C PRO A 457 -33.08 15.79 -32.90
N ASP A 458 -32.99 16.30 -34.13
CA ASP A 458 -31.72 16.50 -34.85
C ASP A 458 -30.72 17.38 -34.10
N LEU A 459 -31.20 18.38 -33.35
CA LEU A 459 -30.34 19.29 -32.59
C LEU A 459 -29.67 18.57 -31.43
N GLU A 460 -30.45 17.86 -30.62
CA GLU A 460 -29.98 17.09 -29.49
C GLU A 460 -29.08 15.93 -29.94
N MET A 461 -29.40 15.28 -31.07
CA MET A 461 -28.54 14.26 -31.67
C MET A 461 -27.18 14.83 -32.09
N LYS A 462 -27.16 16.02 -32.71
CA LYS A 462 -25.91 16.72 -33.06
C LYS A 462 -25.10 17.11 -31.81
N LEU A 463 -25.77 17.59 -30.75
CA LEU A 463 -25.10 17.91 -29.49
C LEU A 463 -24.50 16.66 -28.84
N LEU A 464 -25.21 15.53 -28.84
CA LEU A 464 -24.71 14.26 -28.32
C LEU A 464 -23.47 13.79 -29.11
N ALA A 465 -23.52 13.87 -30.45
CA ALA A 465 -22.38 13.56 -31.30
C ALA A 465 -21.19 14.51 -31.07
N GLN A 466 -21.44 15.79 -30.78
CA GLN A 466 -20.39 16.75 -30.41
C GLN A 466 -19.71 16.39 -29.09
N VAL A 467 -20.46 15.92 -28.09
CA VAL A 467 -19.90 15.42 -26.83
C VAL A 467 -18.93 14.27 -27.12
N ALA A 468 -19.36 13.25 -27.88
CA ALA A 468 -18.51 12.11 -28.25
C ALA A 468 -17.26 12.55 -29.02
N ALA A 469 -17.41 13.44 -30.01
CA ALA A 469 -16.30 13.96 -30.80
C ALA A 469 -15.28 14.73 -29.97
N GLN A 470 -15.74 15.48 -28.96
CA GLN A 470 -14.85 16.25 -28.09
C GLN A 470 -14.06 15.36 -27.14
N VAL A 471 -14.66 14.32 -26.59
CA VAL A 471 -13.94 13.34 -25.76
C VAL A 471 -12.86 12.63 -26.60
N ARG A 472 -13.22 12.16 -27.80
CA ARG A 472 -12.28 11.48 -28.71
C ARG A 472 -11.08 12.35 -29.10
N ASN A 473 -11.32 13.63 -29.37
CA ASN A 473 -10.29 14.55 -29.87
C ASN A 473 -9.58 15.36 -28.77
N ARG A 474 -9.86 15.10 -27.48
CA ARG A 474 -9.30 15.87 -26.37
C ARG A 474 -7.78 15.87 -26.35
N GLY A 475 -7.13 14.74 -26.62
CA GLY A 475 -5.66 14.63 -26.67
C GLY A 475 -5.06 15.51 -27.76
N LYS A 476 -5.67 15.49 -28.96
CA LYS A 476 -5.24 16.32 -30.09
C LYS A 476 -5.38 17.82 -29.78
N VAL A 477 -6.49 18.24 -29.16
CA VAL A 477 -6.75 19.66 -28.91
C VAL A 477 -5.95 20.19 -27.72
N TYR A 478 -5.95 19.47 -26.59
CA TYR A 478 -5.33 19.96 -25.36
C TYR A 478 -3.82 19.77 -25.34
N GLN A 479 -3.30 18.68 -25.89
CA GLN A 479 -1.86 18.43 -25.92
C GLN A 479 -1.24 19.01 -27.19
N ALA A 480 -1.59 18.48 -28.37
CA ALA A 480 -0.97 18.91 -29.63
C ALA A 480 -1.36 20.35 -30.04
N GLY A 481 -2.56 20.79 -29.69
CA GLY A 481 -3.03 22.16 -29.90
C GLY A 481 -2.61 23.17 -28.83
N GLY A 482 -1.89 22.76 -27.77
CA GLY A 482 -1.35 23.64 -26.73
C GLY A 482 -2.37 24.25 -25.76
N PHE A 483 -3.67 24.03 -25.96
CA PHE A 483 -4.74 24.61 -25.12
C PHE A 483 -4.72 24.11 -23.67
N GLY A 484 -4.10 22.96 -23.40
CA GLY A 484 -3.93 22.42 -22.06
C GLY A 484 -2.97 23.24 -21.18
N ALA A 485 -1.92 23.82 -21.77
CA ALA A 485 -0.94 24.61 -21.03
C ALA A 485 -1.44 26.02 -20.67
N THR A 486 -2.34 26.59 -21.49
CA THR A 486 -2.90 27.94 -21.28
C THR A 486 -4.11 27.94 -20.34
N ARG A 487 -4.78 26.79 -20.16
CA ARG A 487 -5.96 26.66 -19.28
C ARG A 487 -5.69 25.68 -18.14
N SER A 488 -5.42 26.22 -16.95
CA SER A 488 -5.27 25.43 -15.71
C SER A 488 -6.60 24.89 -15.16
N ARG A 489 -7.75 25.32 -15.70
CA ARG A 489 -9.11 24.93 -15.28
C ARG A 489 -10.03 24.79 -16.51
N GLY A 490 -11.02 23.88 -16.45
CA GLY A 490 -12.03 23.71 -17.50
C GLY A 490 -11.63 22.79 -18.65
N LEU A 491 -10.73 21.84 -18.40
CA LEU A 491 -10.43 20.74 -19.33
C LEU A 491 -11.51 19.65 -19.27
N SER A 492 -12.34 19.64 -18.21
CA SER A 492 -13.43 18.71 -18.02
C SER A 492 -14.50 18.82 -19.10
N ILE A 493 -15.04 17.67 -19.47
CA ILE A 493 -16.16 17.58 -20.39
C ILE A 493 -17.37 17.21 -19.54
N ASN A 494 -18.14 18.23 -19.16
CA ASN A 494 -19.31 18.07 -18.31
C ASN A 494 -20.58 18.30 -19.15
N ALA A 495 -21.48 17.32 -19.14
CA ALA A 495 -22.77 17.37 -19.82
C ALA A 495 -23.92 17.28 -18.81
N LEU A 496 -24.95 18.10 -18.99
CA LEU A 496 -26.19 18.06 -18.22
C LEU A 496 -27.33 17.59 -19.12
N PHE A 497 -27.95 16.47 -18.75
CA PHE A 497 -29.11 15.87 -19.40
C PHE A 497 -30.36 16.25 -18.61
N THR A 498 -31.24 17.04 -19.22
CA THR A 498 -32.46 17.54 -18.59
C THR A 498 -33.69 17.03 -19.32
N GLY A 499 -34.74 16.64 -18.61
CA GLY A 499 -36.01 16.23 -19.23
C GLY A 499 -36.81 15.28 -18.36
N GLU A 500 -38.05 14.99 -18.73
CA GLU A 500 -38.92 14.09 -17.95
C GLU A 500 -38.30 12.69 -17.78
N SER A 501 -38.75 11.94 -16.76
CA SER A 501 -38.33 10.54 -16.62
C SER A 501 -38.77 9.72 -17.84
N GLY A 502 -37.94 8.79 -18.30
CA GLY A 502 -38.25 7.94 -19.46
C GLY A 502 -38.08 8.59 -20.84
N THR A 503 -37.40 9.74 -20.95
CA THR A 503 -37.07 10.38 -22.25
C THR A 503 -35.74 9.94 -22.86
N GLY A 504 -35.04 8.97 -22.26
CA GLY A 504 -33.81 8.40 -22.81
C GLY A 504 -32.49 9.00 -22.30
N LYS A 505 -32.48 9.72 -21.17
CA LYS A 505 -31.26 10.29 -20.56
C LYS A 505 -30.17 9.24 -20.29
N THR A 506 -30.53 8.15 -19.60
CA THR A 506 -29.61 7.04 -19.31
C THR A 506 -29.18 6.31 -20.58
N MET A 507 -30.12 6.09 -21.51
CA MET A 507 -29.83 5.50 -22.82
C MET A 507 -28.82 6.34 -23.61
N ALA A 508 -28.92 7.67 -23.59
CA ALA A 508 -27.94 8.54 -24.24
C ALA A 508 -26.54 8.41 -23.63
N ALA A 509 -26.44 8.22 -22.30
CA ALA A 509 -25.17 7.96 -21.64
C ALA A 509 -24.58 6.59 -22.05
N GLU A 510 -25.41 5.55 -22.20
CA GLU A 510 -25.00 4.25 -22.73
C GLU A 510 -24.48 4.35 -24.17
N VAL A 511 -25.16 5.11 -25.04
CA VAL A 511 -24.70 5.34 -26.43
C VAL A 511 -23.31 5.99 -26.45
N LEU A 512 -23.08 7.00 -25.60
CA LEU A 512 -21.75 7.61 -25.47
C LEU A 512 -20.70 6.62 -24.97
N ALA A 513 -21.04 5.80 -23.98
CA ALA A 513 -20.13 4.79 -23.43
C ALA A 513 -19.75 3.74 -24.48
N ASN A 514 -20.72 3.27 -25.26
CA ASN A 514 -20.51 2.31 -26.34
C ASN A 514 -19.64 2.90 -27.47
N GLU A 515 -19.96 4.10 -27.94
CA GLU A 515 -19.20 4.81 -28.99
C GLU A 515 -17.75 5.10 -28.59
N LEU A 516 -17.53 5.44 -27.31
CA LEU A 516 -16.20 5.76 -26.77
C LEU A 516 -15.45 4.52 -26.27
N LYS A 517 -16.09 3.35 -26.25
CA LYS A 517 -15.58 2.11 -25.63
C LYS A 517 -15.10 2.32 -24.18
N LEU A 518 -15.87 3.07 -23.38
CA LEU A 518 -15.56 3.38 -21.97
C LEU A 518 -16.57 2.71 -21.03
N GLY A 519 -16.18 2.46 -19.78
CA GLY A 519 -17.11 1.99 -18.75
C GLY A 519 -18.06 3.10 -18.32
N LEU A 520 -19.34 2.78 -18.14
CA LEU A 520 -20.34 3.71 -17.60
C LEU A 520 -20.59 3.39 -16.13
N TYR A 521 -20.38 4.38 -15.25
CA TYR A 521 -20.55 4.22 -13.80
C TYR A 521 -21.62 5.17 -13.30
N ARG A 522 -22.72 4.61 -12.81
CA ARG A 522 -23.82 5.35 -12.16
C ARG A 522 -23.46 5.62 -10.71
N ILE A 523 -23.52 6.89 -10.35
CA ILE A 523 -23.28 7.37 -8.99
C ILE A 523 -24.62 7.81 -8.42
N ASP A 524 -25.04 7.12 -7.38
CA ASP A 524 -26.19 7.53 -6.57
C ASP A 524 -25.72 8.55 -5.53
N LEU A 525 -25.96 9.82 -5.82
CA LEU A 525 -25.58 10.94 -4.97
C LEU A 525 -26.23 10.86 -3.57
N SER A 526 -27.43 10.28 -3.46
CA SER A 526 -28.13 10.10 -2.19
C SER A 526 -27.45 9.03 -1.31
N ALA A 527 -26.88 8.00 -1.92
CA ALA A 527 -26.13 6.95 -1.21
C ALA A 527 -24.74 7.43 -0.75
N VAL A 528 -24.09 8.34 -1.49
CA VAL A 528 -22.75 8.85 -1.18
C VAL A 528 -22.75 9.84 -0.01
N ILE A 529 -23.87 10.50 0.28
CA ILE A 529 -23.99 11.60 1.28
C ILE A 529 -24.49 11.11 2.65
N ASN A 530 -24.29 9.84 3.00
CA ASN A 530 -24.76 9.29 4.27
C ASN A 530 -24.17 9.98 5.52
N LYS A 531 -25.03 10.07 6.56
CA LYS A 531 -25.00 10.68 7.92
C LYS A 531 -23.70 11.06 8.67
N TYR A 532 -22.50 10.74 8.20
CA TYR A 532 -21.24 11.04 8.89
C TYR A 532 -20.44 12.10 8.12
N ILE A 533 -20.44 13.32 8.67
CA ILE A 533 -19.70 14.49 8.15
C ILE A 533 -18.22 14.10 7.97
N GLY A 534 -17.69 14.18 6.75
CA GLY A 534 -16.29 13.86 6.39
C GLY A 534 -16.09 12.57 5.58
N GLU A 535 -16.90 11.54 5.78
CA GLU A 535 -16.80 10.29 4.97
C GLU A 535 -17.24 10.51 3.52
N THR A 536 -18.23 11.39 3.29
CA THR A 536 -18.71 11.79 1.98
C THR A 536 -17.61 12.38 1.10
N GLU A 537 -16.82 13.33 1.63
CA GLU A 537 -15.72 13.94 0.86
C GLU A 537 -14.65 12.91 0.51
N LYS A 538 -14.34 12.01 1.44
CA LYS A 538 -13.39 10.91 1.22
C LYS A 538 -13.86 9.96 0.12
N ASN A 539 -15.14 9.61 0.12
CA ASN A 539 -15.73 8.74 -0.90
C ASN A 539 -15.77 9.42 -2.27
N LEU A 540 -16.16 10.70 -2.33
CA LEU A 540 -16.10 11.49 -3.56
C LEU A 540 -14.66 11.64 -4.07
N ARG A 541 -13.70 11.91 -3.17
CA ARG A 541 -12.28 12.01 -3.50
C ARG A 541 -11.78 10.70 -4.11
N ARG A 542 -12.02 9.56 -3.44
CA ARG A 542 -11.66 8.22 -3.94
C ARG A 542 -12.30 7.92 -5.29
N LEU A 543 -13.57 8.29 -5.49
CA LEU A 543 -14.29 8.09 -6.74
C LEU A 543 -13.64 8.85 -7.90
N PHE A 544 -13.38 10.15 -7.72
CA PHE A 544 -12.73 10.95 -8.77
C PHE A 544 -11.27 10.53 -9.00
N ASP A 545 -10.51 10.22 -7.94
CA ASP A 545 -9.11 9.77 -8.06
C ASP A 545 -9.02 8.43 -8.82
N ALA A 546 -9.98 7.51 -8.59
CA ALA A 546 -10.08 6.26 -9.33
C ALA A 546 -10.50 6.50 -10.79
N ALA A 547 -11.42 7.44 -11.03
CA ALA A 547 -11.87 7.80 -12.38
C ALA A 547 -10.80 8.56 -13.19
N GLU A 548 -9.89 9.29 -12.51
CA GLU A 548 -8.79 10.04 -13.14
C GLU A 548 -7.80 9.14 -13.88
N LEU A 549 -7.67 7.86 -13.49
CA LEU A 549 -6.93 6.84 -14.26
C LEU A 549 -7.43 6.72 -15.72
N GLY A 550 -8.66 7.17 -15.99
CA GLY A 550 -9.29 7.11 -17.29
C GLY A 550 -10.12 5.84 -17.48
N GLY A 551 -10.71 5.71 -18.67
CA GLY A 551 -11.54 4.54 -18.99
C GLY A 551 -12.99 4.58 -18.47
N ALA A 552 -13.39 5.66 -17.80
CA ALA A 552 -14.71 5.77 -17.16
C ALA A 552 -15.49 7.02 -17.58
N ILE A 553 -16.81 6.86 -17.68
CA ILE A 553 -17.82 7.92 -17.77
C ILE A 553 -18.57 7.92 -16.44
N LEU A 554 -18.57 9.05 -15.74
CA LEU A 554 -19.28 9.22 -14.48
C LEU A 554 -20.68 9.74 -14.76
N PHE A 555 -21.71 8.95 -14.44
CA PHE A 555 -23.11 9.30 -14.62
C PHE A 555 -23.75 9.57 -13.26
N PHE A 556 -23.94 10.85 -12.95
CA PHE A 556 -24.62 11.33 -11.76
C PHE A 556 -26.11 11.44 -12.04
N ASP A 557 -26.90 10.53 -11.50
CA ASP A 557 -28.36 10.61 -11.60
C ASP A 557 -28.93 11.49 -10.48
N GLU A 558 -30.13 12.04 -10.70
CA GLU A 558 -30.84 12.89 -9.73
C GLU A 558 -30.02 14.10 -9.22
N ALA A 559 -29.31 14.77 -10.12
CA ALA A 559 -28.42 15.89 -9.79
C ALA A 559 -29.13 17.07 -9.07
N ASP A 560 -30.44 17.22 -9.24
CA ASP A 560 -31.25 18.22 -8.54
C ASP A 560 -31.34 18.01 -7.02
N ALA A 561 -31.11 16.81 -6.51
CA ALA A 561 -31.05 16.54 -5.08
C ALA A 561 -29.92 17.32 -4.37
N LEU A 562 -28.81 17.60 -5.09
CA LEU A 562 -27.65 18.30 -4.53
C LEU A 562 -27.46 19.71 -5.04
N PHE A 563 -27.73 19.96 -6.32
CA PHE A 563 -27.48 21.25 -6.95
C PHE A 563 -28.71 22.15 -7.01
N GLY A 564 -29.73 21.83 -6.20
CA GLY A 564 -30.95 22.61 -6.04
C GLY A 564 -30.67 24.06 -5.63
N LYS A 565 -31.58 24.98 -6.01
CA LYS A 565 -31.58 26.38 -5.59
C LYS A 565 -31.61 26.40 -4.06
N ARG A 566 -30.55 26.98 -3.49
CA ARG A 566 -30.31 27.08 -2.04
C ARG A 566 -31.60 27.46 -1.31
N SER A 567 -32.09 26.60 -0.41
CA SER A 567 -32.99 27.05 0.65
C SER A 567 -32.20 27.94 1.61
N GLU A 568 -32.81 29.01 2.11
CA GLU A 568 -32.19 29.85 3.14
C GLU A 568 -31.74 28.99 4.32
N VAL A 569 -30.47 29.13 4.69
CA VAL A 569 -29.80 28.39 5.76
C VAL A 569 -30.58 28.57 7.05
N LYS A 570 -31.19 27.49 7.56
CA LYS A 570 -31.85 27.50 8.88
C LYS A 570 -31.08 26.70 9.91
N ASP A 571 -30.20 25.79 9.51
CA ASP A 571 -29.49 24.92 10.45
C ASP A 571 -27.98 24.76 10.18
N SER A 572 -27.25 24.33 11.21
CA SER A 572 -25.82 24.02 11.15
C SER A 572 -25.50 22.89 10.16
N HIS A 573 -26.43 21.94 9.97
CA HIS A 573 -26.34 20.85 9.00
C HIS A 573 -26.32 21.34 7.53
N ASP A 574 -27.09 22.39 7.21
CA ASP A 574 -27.13 23.01 5.88
C ASP A 574 -25.76 23.61 5.48
N ARG A 575 -24.96 24.05 6.45
CA ARG A 575 -23.65 24.65 6.20
C ARG A 575 -22.63 23.59 5.74
N TYR A 576 -22.70 22.36 6.27
CA TYR A 576 -21.81 21.27 5.89
C TYR A 576 -22.15 20.71 4.51
N ALA A 577 -23.43 20.56 4.19
CA ALA A 577 -23.87 20.20 2.83
C ALA A 577 -23.36 21.18 1.76
N ASN A 578 -23.31 22.48 2.08
CA ASN A 578 -22.77 23.51 1.16
C ASN A 578 -21.25 23.36 0.91
N ILE A 579 -20.46 22.89 1.89
CA ILE A 579 -19.02 22.68 1.72
C ILE A 579 -18.78 21.47 0.79
N GLU A 580 -19.52 20.37 1.00
CA GLU A 580 -19.42 19.16 0.19
C GLU A 580 -19.81 19.40 -1.28
N ILE A 581 -20.86 20.21 -1.53
CA ILE A 581 -21.26 20.62 -2.88
C ILE A 581 -20.16 21.43 -3.57
N ASN A 582 -19.53 22.37 -2.86
CA ASN A 582 -18.42 23.15 -3.43
C ASN A 582 -17.21 22.28 -3.79
N TYR A 583 -16.89 21.28 -2.95
CA TYR A 583 -15.87 20.29 -3.26
C TYR A 583 -16.21 19.49 -4.53
N LEU A 584 -17.45 18.98 -4.63
CA LEU A 584 -17.92 18.25 -5.81
C LEU A 584 -17.84 19.10 -7.08
N LEU A 585 -18.25 20.38 -7.02
CA LEU A 585 -18.12 21.32 -8.14
C LEU A 585 -16.65 21.52 -8.55
N GLN A 586 -15.75 21.70 -7.58
CA GLN A 586 -14.33 21.83 -7.84
C GLN A 586 -13.76 20.58 -8.52
N ARG A 587 -14.12 19.38 -8.03
CA ARG A 587 -13.67 18.11 -8.64
C ARG A 587 -14.24 17.92 -10.04
N LEU A 588 -15.50 18.27 -10.29
CA LEU A 588 -16.11 18.25 -11.63
C LEU A 588 -15.42 19.22 -12.60
N GLU A 589 -14.86 20.34 -12.13
CA GLU A 589 -14.07 21.26 -12.97
C GLU A 589 -12.66 20.74 -13.27
N SER A 590 -12.05 20.01 -12.33
CA SER A 590 -10.70 19.44 -12.48
C SER A 590 -10.68 18.08 -13.19
N PHE A 591 -11.80 17.35 -13.18
CA PHE A 591 -11.87 15.99 -13.72
C PHE A 591 -11.58 15.97 -15.21
N SER A 592 -10.56 15.21 -15.62
CA SER A 592 -10.11 15.13 -17.02
C SER A 592 -10.99 14.23 -17.91
N GLY A 593 -11.96 13.52 -17.32
CA GLY A 593 -12.90 12.61 -17.99
C GLY A 593 -14.23 13.24 -18.41
N LEU A 594 -15.18 12.38 -18.77
CA LEU A 594 -16.56 12.76 -19.11
C LEU A 594 -17.46 12.55 -17.89
N ALA A 595 -18.02 13.64 -17.37
CA ALA A 595 -19.05 13.60 -16.33
C ALA A 595 -20.40 13.99 -16.93
N ILE A 596 -21.38 13.12 -16.78
CA ILE A 596 -22.75 13.31 -17.23
C ILE A 596 -23.62 13.45 -15.98
N MET A 597 -24.40 14.52 -15.91
CA MET A 597 -25.38 14.75 -14.85
C MET A 597 -26.78 14.68 -15.43
N ALA A 598 -27.67 13.91 -14.82
CA ALA A 598 -29.06 13.82 -15.23
C ALA A 598 -29.98 14.46 -14.19
N THR A 599 -31.00 15.20 -14.65
CA THR A 599 -32.03 15.75 -13.78
C THR A 599 -33.38 15.79 -14.49
N ASN A 600 -34.45 15.67 -13.71
CA ASN A 600 -35.81 15.87 -14.20
C ASN A 600 -36.24 17.35 -14.13
N MET A 601 -35.59 18.17 -13.29
CA MET A 601 -36.04 19.52 -12.96
C MET A 601 -34.95 20.57 -13.20
N LYS A 602 -34.72 20.95 -14.46
CA LYS A 602 -33.76 22.02 -14.82
C LYS A 602 -33.97 23.33 -14.04
N GLY A 603 -35.23 23.70 -13.80
CA GLY A 603 -35.58 24.92 -13.07
C GLY A 603 -35.22 24.92 -11.58
N ALA A 604 -34.95 23.74 -11.01
CA ALA A 604 -34.51 23.58 -9.63
C ALA A 604 -33.01 23.86 -9.47
N LEU A 605 -32.21 23.83 -10.54
CA LEU A 605 -30.75 24.00 -10.44
C LEU A 605 -30.33 25.46 -10.24
N ASP A 606 -29.24 25.67 -9.51
CA ASP A 606 -28.61 27.00 -9.35
C ASP A 606 -27.94 27.49 -10.65
N THR A 607 -28.04 28.79 -10.89
CA THR A 607 -27.42 29.47 -12.03
C THR A 607 -25.89 29.41 -12.01
N ALA A 608 -25.27 29.39 -10.83
CA ALA A 608 -23.82 29.27 -10.70
C ALA A 608 -23.31 27.89 -11.14
N PHE A 609 -24.11 26.84 -10.94
CA PHE A 609 -23.82 25.49 -11.43
C PHE A 609 -23.94 25.41 -12.95
N LEU A 610 -25.03 25.93 -13.52
CA LEU A 610 -25.26 25.91 -14.97
C LEU A 610 -24.13 26.60 -15.77
N ARG A 611 -23.51 27.66 -15.22
CA ARG A 611 -22.36 28.35 -15.85
C ARG A 611 -21.11 27.47 -16.00
N ARG A 612 -21.00 26.39 -15.23
CA ARG A 612 -19.85 25.47 -15.22
C ARG A 612 -20.07 24.24 -16.11
N ILE A 613 -21.28 24.05 -16.60
CA ILE A 613 -21.62 22.96 -17.50
C ILE A 613 -21.28 23.34 -18.94
N ARG A 614 -20.61 22.44 -19.64
CA ARG A 614 -20.18 22.67 -21.03
C ARG A 614 -21.28 22.40 -22.04
N PHE A 615 -22.02 21.30 -21.85
CA PHE A 615 -23.12 20.90 -22.72
C PHE A 615 -24.41 20.74 -21.92
N ILE A 616 -25.49 21.34 -22.41
CA ILE A 616 -26.82 21.17 -21.83
C ILE A 616 -27.71 20.56 -22.91
N LEU A 617 -28.14 19.32 -22.70
CA LEU A 617 -29.05 18.60 -23.59
C LEU A 617 -30.43 18.56 -22.95
N GLU A 618 -31.44 19.02 -23.69
CA GLU A 618 -32.83 19.05 -23.26
C GLU A 618 -33.62 17.94 -23.97
N PHE A 619 -33.89 16.87 -23.24
CA PHE A 619 -34.69 15.73 -23.69
C PHE A 619 -36.17 16.10 -23.60
N ARG A 620 -36.66 16.71 -24.70
CA ARG A 620 -38.04 17.11 -24.87
C ARG A 620 -38.95 15.90 -25.12
N PRO A 621 -40.26 16.02 -24.88
CA PRO A 621 -41.22 15.00 -25.27
C PRO A 621 -41.13 14.70 -26.78
N HIS A 622 -41.11 13.42 -27.14
CA HIS A 622 -40.96 12.98 -28.53
C HIS A 622 -42.12 13.44 -29.41
N SER A 623 -41.82 13.83 -30.65
CA SER A 623 -42.84 14.09 -31.67
C SER A 623 -43.56 12.80 -32.08
N GLN A 624 -44.72 12.91 -32.75
CA GLN A 624 -45.42 11.73 -33.27
C GLN A 624 -44.53 10.90 -34.21
N ARG A 625 -43.74 11.56 -35.06
CA ARG A 625 -42.81 10.87 -35.98
C ARG A 625 -41.73 10.10 -35.22
N GLU A 626 -41.15 10.71 -34.19
CA GLU A 626 -40.15 10.06 -33.32
C GLU A 626 -40.75 8.86 -32.57
N ARG A 627 -41.97 8.98 -32.03
CA ARG A 627 -42.66 7.86 -31.37
C ARG A 627 -42.92 6.69 -32.32
N ALA A 628 -43.28 6.96 -33.58
CA ALA A 628 -43.42 5.91 -34.59
C ALA A 628 -42.09 5.18 -34.84
N LEU A 629 -40.97 5.91 -34.86
CA LEU A 629 -39.62 5.32 -34.97
C LEU A 629 -39.26 4.47 -33.75
N ILE A 630 -39.56 4.94 -32.53
CA ILE A 630 -39.35 4.17 -31.30
C ILE A 630 -40.13 2.86 -31.36
N TRP A 631 -41.42 2.91 -31.72
CA TRP A 631 -42.26 1.71 -31.86
C TRP A 631 -41.74 0.70 -32.87
N ARG A 632 -41.14 1.16 -33.98
CA ARG A 632 -40.53 0.27 -34.99
C ARG A 632 -39.24 -0.39 -34.49
N LYS A 633 -38.56 0.20 -33.52
CA LYS A 633 -37.27 -0.29 -32.98
C LYS A 633 -37.40 -1.08 -31.68
N ILE A 634 -38.53 -0.95 -30.96
CA ILE A 634 -38.66 -1.45 -29.59
C ILE A 634 -38.69 -2.99 -29.50
N PHE A 635 -39.19 -3.68 -30.53
CA PHE A 635 -39.30 -5.13 -30.53
C PHE A 635 -38.01 -5.78 -31.06
N PRO A 636 -37.39 -6.68 -30.29
CA PRO A 636 -36.27 -7.50 -30.77
C PRO A 636 -36.66 -8.33 -31.99
N ARG A 637 -35.69 -8.67 -32.85
CA ARG A 637 -35.92 -9.47 -34.06
C ARG A 637 -36.54 -10.85 -33.81
N GLN A 638 -36.37 -11.40 -32.60
CA GLN A 638 -36.93 -12.68 -32.18
C GLN A 638 -38.41 -12.59 -31.78
N THR A 639 -38.94 -11.38 -31.59
CA THR A 639 -40.34 -11.20 -31.21
C THR A 639 -41.21 -11.24 -32.46
N GLU A 640 -42.09 -12.24 -32.54
CA GLU A 640 -43.05 -12.32 -33.63
C GLU A 640 -44.12 -11.23 -33.46
N THR A 641 -44.21 -10.33 -34.43
CA THR A 641 -45.21 -9.24 -34.45
C THR A 641 -46.11 -9.39 -35.66
N LEU A 642 -47.43 -9.28 -35.48
CA LEU A 642 -48.41 -9.41 -36.56
C LEU A 642 -49.31 -8.18 -36.65
N GLY A 643 -49.32 -7.54 -37.82
CA GLY A 643 -50.31 -6.49 -38.16
C GLY A 643 -50.19 -5.19 -37.34
N LEU A 644 -48.99 -4.82 -36.89
CA LEU A 644 -48.79 -3.62 -36.06
C LEU A 644 -48.88 -2.32 -36.87
N ASP A 645 -49.76 -1.41 -36.44
CA ASP A 645 -49.87 -0.05 -36.97
C ASP A 645 -49.12 0.94 -36.07
N TYR A 646 -47.84 1.15 -36.40
CA TYR A 646 -46.96 2.05 -35.66
C TYR A 646 -47.38 3.52 -35.72
N GLU A 647 -48.05 3.95 -36.81
CA GLU A 647 -48.51 5.34 -36.95
C GLU A 647 -49.70 5.63 -36.04
N ARG A 648 -50.57 4.63 -35.85
CA ARG A 648 -51.64 4.69 -34.86
C ARG A 648 -51.09 4.68 -33.44
N LEU A 649 -50.16 3.77 -33.12
CA LEU A 649 -49.52 3.71 -31.79
C LEU A 649 -48.77 5.01 -31.45
N ALA A 650 -48.21 5.69 -32.45
CA ALA A 650 -47.54 6.97 -32.26
C ALA A 650 -48.47 8.12 -31.84
N LYS A 651 -49.79 8.00 -32.05
CA LYS A 651 -50.76 9.02 -31.59
C LYS A 651 -50.82 9.09 -30.06
N PHE A 652 -50.55 7.98 -29.37
CA PHE A 652 -50.44 7.97 -27.92
C PHE A 652 -49.23 8.80 -27.47
N ASN A 653 -49.47 9.84 -26.67
CA ASN A 653 -48.44 10.77 -26.22
C ASN A 653 -47.56 10.18 -25.09
N LEU A 654 -47.02 8.99 -25.29
CA LEU A 654 -46.16 8.29 -24.33
C LEU A 654 -44.68 8.67 -24.54
N ASN A 655 -43.91 8.70 -23.46
CA ASN A 655 -42.45 8.81 -23.54
C ASN A 655 -41.82 7.45 -23.87
N GLY A 656 -40.53 7.43 -24.22
CA GLY A 656 -39.84 6.21 -24.64
C GLY A 656 -39.87 5.10 -23.58
N GLY A 657 -39.70 5.46 -22.30
CA GLY A 657 -39.78 4.50 -21.19
C GLY A 657 -41.16 3.86 -21.04
N SER A 658 -42.23 4.63 -21.20
CA SER A 658 -43.60 4.12 -21.18
C SER A 658 -43.89 3.25 -22.40
N ILE A 659 -43.39 3.63 -23.58
CA ILE A 659 -43.49 2.81 -24.81
C ILE A 659 -42.81 1.45 -24.59
N ASN A 660 -41.61 1.44 -23.98
CA ASN A 660 -40.90 0.23 -23.63
C ASN A 660 -41.69 -0.66 -22.66
N ASN A 661 -42.25 -0.08 -21.59
CA ASN A 661 -43.09 -0.82 -20.64
C ASN A 661 -44.31 -1.45 -21.34
N VAL A 662 -44.96 -0.71 -22.24
CA VAL A 662 -46.11 -1.23 -23.00
C VAL A 662 -45.68 -2.37 -23.93
N ALA A 663 -44.56 -2.23 -24.64
CA ALA A 663 -44.06 -3.27 -25.53
C ALA A 663 -43.71 -4.57 -24.76
N ILE A 664 -43.05 -4.45 -23.61
CA ILE A 664 -42.72 -5.59 -22.74
C ILE A 664 -43.99 -6.26 -22.21
N ASN A 665 -44.94 -5.48 -21.70
CA ASN A 665 -46.21 -6.01 -21.19
C ASN A 665 -47.01 -6.70 -22.30
N ALA A 666 -47.04 -6.14 -23.51
CA ALA A 666 -47.68 -6.76 -24.66
C ALA A 666 -47.01 -8.08 -25.04
N ALA A 667 -45.67 -8.17 -24.96
CA ALA A 667 -44.94 -9.41 -25.19
C ALA A 667 -45.26 -10.48 -24.12
N PHE A 668 -45.42 -10.10 -22.86
CA PHE A 668 -45.87 -11.02 -21.81
C PHE A 668 -47.30 -11.53 -22.04
N LEU A 669 -48.23 -10.66 -22.45
CA LEU A 669 -49.60 -11.06 -22.81
C LEU A 669 -49.61 -12.01 -24.01
N ALA A 670 -48.78 -11.73 -25.02
CA ALA A 670 -48.61 -12.57 -26.20
C ALA A 670 -48.06 -13.95 -25.84
N ALA A 671 -47.04 -14.01 -24.98
CA ALA A 671 -46.47 -15.26 -24.46
C ALA A 671 -47.47 -16.06 -23.61
N GLN A 672 -48.32 -15.41 -22.82
CA GLN A 672 -49.37 -16.08 -22.05
C GLN A 672 -50.44 -16.71 -22.95
N ALA A 673 -50.75 -16.06 -24.07
CA ALA A 673 -51.71 -16.53 -25.06
C ALA A 673 -51.11 -17.51 -26.08
N ASP A 674 -49.78 -17.73 -26.07
CA ASP A 674 -49.02 -18.47 -27.09
C ASP A 674 -49.30 -17.96 -28.52
N THR A 675 -49.36 -16.63 -28.67
CA THR A 675 -49.62 -15.94 -29.94
C THR A 675 -48.56 -14.87 -30.22
N PRO A 676 -48.37 -14.45 -31.48
CA PRO A 676 -47.55 -13.28 -31.80
C PRO A 676 -48.08 -12.00 -31.15
N VAL A 677 -47.23 -10.99 -30.99
CA VAL A 677 -47.65 -9.66 -30.53
C VAL A 677 -48.56 -9.02 -31.58
N THR A 678 -49.83 -8.85 -31.23
CA THR A 678 -50.87 -8.25 -32.08
C THR A 678 -51.31 -6.89 -31.57
N MET A 679 -51.98 -6.10 -32.42
CA MET A 679 -52.51 -4.79 -32.05
C MET A 679 -53.44 -4.80 -30.83
N PRO A 680 -54.39 -5.74 -30.66
CA PRO A 680 -55.22 -5.81 -29.45
C PRO A 680 -54.42 -5.92 -28.15
N LEU A 681 -53.39 -6.77 -28.12
CA LEU A 681 -52.54 -6.98 -26.94
C LEU A 681 -51.73 -5.73 -26.59
N ILE A 682 -51.22 -5.02 -27.61
CA ILE A 682 -50.53 -3.74 -27.38
C ILE A 682 -51.48 -2.68 -26.86
N LEU A 683 -52.70 -2.58 -27.40
CA LEU A 683 -53.69 -1.60 -26.94
C LEU A 683 -54.14 -1.87 -25.50
N GLU A 684 -54.28 -3.14 -25.12
CA GLU A 684 -54.55 -3.56 -23.73
C GLU A 684 -53.40 -3.18 -22.78
N ALA A 685 -52.16 -3.47 -23.17
CA ALA A 685 -50.98 -3.06 -22.41
C ALA A 685 -50.86 -1.53 -22.32
N ALA A 686 -51.17 -0.81 -23.41
CA ALA A 686 -51.15 0.65 -23.45
C ALA A 686 -52.21 1.24 -22.51
N ARG A 687 -53.43 0.69 -22.50
CA ARG A 687 -54.50 1.10 -21.59
C ARG A 687 -54.05 0.98 -20.14
N THR A 688 -53.41 -0.13 -19.78
CA THR A 688 -52.88 -0.38 -18.43
C THR A 688 -51.83 0.66 -18.04
N GLU A 689 -50.91 1.01 -18.94
CA GLU A 689 -49.88 2.03 -18.67
C GLU A 689 -50.49 3.43 -18.55
N PHE A 690 -51.50 3.78 -19.35
CA PHE A 690 -52.21 5.06 -19.23
C PHE A 690 -52.98 5.19 -17.90
N LEU A 691 -53.62 4.11 -17.43
CA LEU A 691 -54.25 4.05 -16.10
C LEU A 691 -53.22 4.26 -14.99
N LYS A 692 -52.06 3.58 -15.07
CA LYS A 692 -50.95 3.73 -14.12
C LYS A 692 -50.41 5.17 -14.08
N LEU A 693 -50.31 5.81 -15.24
CA LEU A 693 -49.87 7.21 -15.38
C LEU A 693 -50.95 8.24 -15.02
N LYS A 694 -52.17 7.79 -14.66
CA LYS A 694 -53.33 8.65 -14.36
C LYS A 694 -53.66 9.64 -15.47
N ARG A 695 -53.46 9.25 -16.72
CA ARG A 695 -53.74 10.10 -17.89
C ARG A 695 -55.19 9.89 -18.37
N PRO A 696 -55.85 10.93 -18.91
CA PRO A 696 -57.21 10.79 -19.43
C PRO A 696 -57.24 9.79 -20.59
N LEU A 697 -58.20 8.87 -20.54
CA LEU A 697 -58.41 7.82 -21.53
C LEU A 697 -59.67 8.13 -22.33
N SER A 698 -59.56 8.09 -23.65
CA SER A 698 -60.73 8.04 -24.55
C SER A 698 -60.90 6.58 -24.98
N GLU A 699 -61.98 5.92 -24.57
CA GLU A 699 -62.25 4.51 -24.90
C GLU A 699 -62.27 4.25 -26.42
N ALA A 700 -62.62 5.26 -27.23
CA ALA A 700 -62.60 5.17 -28.69
C ALA A 700 -61.20 4.94 -29.27
N ASP A 701 -60.14 5.43 -28.61
CA ASP A 701 -58.77 5.32 -29.11
C ASP A 701 -58.22 3.89 -28.97
N PHE A 702 -58.74 3.13 -27.99
CA PHE A 702 -58.31 1.77 -27.64
C PHE A 702 -59.17 0.67 -28.27
N GLN A 703 -60.23 1.02 -29.00
CA GLN A 703 -61.01 0.04 -29.77
C GLN A 703 -60.26 -0.41 -31.01
N TRP A 704 -59.88 -1.69 -31.06
CA TRP A 704 -59.45 -2.33 -32.30
C TRP A 704 -60.68 -2.72 -33.11
N LEU A 705 -61.17 -1.79 -33.93
CA LEU A 705 -62.14 -2.10 -34.97
C LEU A 705 -61.43 -3.01 -35.98
N GLU A 706 -61.79 -4.30 -36.02
CA GLU A 706 -61.49 -5.19 -37.16
C GLU A 706 -62.12 -4.58 -38.42
N VAL A 707 -61.44 -3.62 -39.05
CA VAL A 707 -61.88 -3.08 -40.33
C VAL A 707 -61.39 -4.03 -41.42
N ALA A 708 -62.24 -5.02 -41.69
CA ALA A 708 -62.76 -5.23 -43.04
C ALA A 708 -61.75 -5.45 -44.19
N LYS A 709 -60.56 -6.03 -43.95
CA LYS A 709 -59.72 -6.58 -45.03
C LYS A 709 -59.83 -8.09 -45.18
N ASP A 710 -60.03 -8.84 -44.08
CA ASP A 710 -60.24 -10.29 -44.16
C ASP A 710 -61.65 -10.66 -44.60
N ALA A 711 -62.63 -9.77 -44.41
CA ALA A 711 -63.99 -9.96 -44.92
C ALA A 711 -64.07 -9.75 -46.44
N GLU A 712 -63.34 -8.79 -47.01
CA GLU A 712 -63.23 -8.62 -48.47
C GLU A 712 -62.38 -9.73 -49.12
N ALA A 713 -61.32 -10.22 -48.44
CA ALA A 713 -60.54 -11.35 -48.94
C ALA A 713 -61.33 -12.67 -48.93
N ARG A 714 -62.24 -12.87 -47.96
CA ARG A 714 -63.16 -14.03 -47.93
C ARG A 714 -64.38 -13.86 -48.85
N ALA A 715 -64.85 -12.64 -49.08
CA ALA A 715 -65.98 -12.37 -49.99
C ALA A 715 -65.55 -12.36 -51.48
N GLY A 716 -64.33 -11.92 -51.80
CA GLY A 716 -63.77 -11.92 -53.16
C GLY A 716 -63.30 -13.30 -53.65
N ALA A 717 -63.13 -14.28 -52.76
CA ALA A 717 -62.85 -15.67 -53.12
C ALA A 717 -64.12 -16.53 -53.30
N ALA A 718 -65.30 -15.95 -53.10
CA ALA A 718 -66.61 -16.60 -53.24
C ALA A 718 -67.52 -15.92 -54.27
N ALA A 719 -66.96 -15.12 -55.19
CA ALA A 719 -67.66 -14.48 -56.30
C ALA A 719 -67.16 -15.01 -57.65
#